data_AF-A0AAD9SLD9-F1
#
_entry.id   AF-A0AAD9SLD9-F1
#
_cell.length_a   1.000
_cell.length_b   1.000
_cell.length_c   1.000
_cell.angle_alpha   90.00
_cell.angle_beta   90.00
_cell.angle_gamma   90.00
#
_symmetry.space_group_name_H-M   'P 1'
#
loop_
_entity.id
_entity.type
_entity.pdbx_description
1 polymer ?
#
loop_
_entity_poly.entity_id
_entity_poly.type
_entity_poly.pdbx_seq_one_letter_code
_entity_poly.pdbx_strand_id
1 'polypeptide(L)'
;MDIKIHFSGCRQNNAATLENLRIGSKTRVIFQGFTGRQATANAQESMAWGTNIVGGVRPGKEGEHLGLPVLPSVRRAMEELKPDATGIYVPASQATQAIEEAIDAEIPLVVAVAEHIPLHDMLRIHSMLKTQSKSRLVGPNSPGIISSAKGERCRIGFQPLPCFSEGCVGIAAKSGTLSYEAVASTTRAGLGQSLCIGVGGDILPGTDLVEALQVLEHDPHTKAIALIGEIGGDGEIFAAQWIKEYHARTPLAQRKPIVALIAGQMAPTNRVMGHAGAFWLPGEPTPKQKILALIEAGVTIVDHPSKFGSALKEQIEFSAARTTEIKEGSVFDSIDDFATAASGVAPAQQRRGLHTSVRSSLSNFVPRRSYPKASFQQTRSLHLDRAASQRLLNETSTSEQLQFSRRTRYLALSIDRATRSQCLVTAVLPGTKGWYAPSNFNKILLPPSATDILTLDGTKEWELIVTKLMGQLKIKDPSGSTASLGNVLRDLGRVFREKEAKHVGLEFGVHSQQNRLLFPVYDMRVELDDAASRSGGRLGDVHEKYGALEARDPGAREAEKDGIVYHRLHPEDRAYNIGTLVNGAGLAMNTVDALGRHGGRAANFLDTGGKATSETVKRSFEVILQDDRVKVIFVNIFGGLTRGDMIARGIVLAYKEVDIKVPVVVRIRGTNEEEGQRIVAESGLPLYAFDDFDEAAKKAVELAGGEPGVDESETGNAEEASEAVGGKIIEPET
;
A
#
# COMPACT_ATOMS: atom_id res chain seq x y z
N MET A 1 -18.18 6.38 13.59
CA MET A 1 -16.96 6.52 14.42
C MET A 1 -16.36 7.87 14.09
N ASP A 2 -16.59 8.90 14.91
CA ASP A 2 -16.08 10.24 14.66
C ASP A 2 -14.62 10.34 15.14
N ILE A 3 -13.68 9.96 14.28
CA ILE A 3 -12.28 10.35 14.48
C ILE A 3 -12.18 11.81 14.05
N LYS A 4 -12.42 12.75 14.98
CA LYS A 4 -12.13 14.17 14.77
C LYS A 4 -10.62 14.37 14.69
N ILE A 5 -10.07 14.37 13.48
CA ILE A 5 -8.68 14.76 13.21
C ILE A 5 -8.71 16.23 12.78
N HIS A 6 -8.25 17.13 13.65
CA HIS A 6 -8.07 18.54 13.29
C HIS A 6 -6.81 18.69 12.41
N PHE A 7 -7.03 19.05 11.15
CA PHE A 7 -5.99 19.47 10.21
C PHE A 7 -5.93 20.99 10.15
N SER A 8 -4.80 21.60 10.50
CA SER A 8 -4.56 22.99 10.10
C SER A 8 -3.08 23.38 9.94
N GLY A 9 -2.13 22.75 10.64
CA GLY A 9 -0.74 23.25 10.63
C GLY A 9 0.20 22.68 9.57
N CYS A 10 0.27 21.35 9.39
CA CYS A 10 1.44 20.73 8.74
C CYS A 10 1.32 20.55 7.21
N ARG A 11 0.11 20.58 6.63
CA ARG A 11 -0.10 20.41 5.17
C ARG A 11 0.12 21.68 4.33
N GLN A 12 0.27 22.86 4.95
CA GLN A 12 0.26 24.13 4.22
C GLN A 12 1.50 24.39 3.36
N ASN A 13 2.71 24.00 3.81
CA ASN A 13 3.94 24.33 3.07
C ASN A 13 4.10 23.54 1.76
N ASN A 14 3.64 22.29 1.72
CA ASN A 14 3.69 21.47 0.51
C ASN A 14 2.54 21.77 -0.46
N ALA A 15 1.43 22.40 -0.05
CA ALA A 15 0.30 22.62 -0.96
C ALA A 15 0.68 23.45 -2.21
N ALA A 16 1.63 24.38 -2.07
CA ALA A 16 2.11 25.23 -3.16
C ALA A 16 2.74 24.45 -4.32
N THR A 17 3.33 23.28 -4.08
CA THR A 17 4.01 22.49 -5.12
C THR A 17 3.11 21.41 -5.74
N LEU A 18 1.78 21.45 -5.50
CA LEU A 18 0.84 20.50 -6.11
C LEU A 18 0.76 20.69 -7.64
N GLU A 19 0.91 21.92 -8.11
CA GLU A 19 0.89 22.24 -9.55
C GLU A 19 2.01 21.54 -10.32
N ASN A 20 3.14 21.26 -9.67
CA ASN A 20 4.28 20.55 -10.28
C ASN A 20 3.94 19.11 -10.68
N LEU A 21 2.86 18.53 -10.16
CA LEU A 21 2.39 17.20 -10.57
C LEU A 21 1.66 17.22 -11.92
N ARG A 22 1.29 18.39 -12.45
CA ARG A 22 0.62 18.53 -13.76
C ARG A 22 1.63 18.53 -14.89
N ILE A 23 2.18 17.36 -15.18
CA ILE A 23 3.09 17.17 -16.30
C ILE A 23 2.34 17.21 -17.64
N GLY A 24 3.01 17.67 -18.69
CA GLY A 24 2.46 17.78 -20.04
C GLY A 24 3.56 17.84 -21.09
N SER A 25 3.19 18.01 -22.35
CA SER A 25 4.13 17.95 -23.49
C SER A 25 5.22 19.03 -23.43
N LYS A 26 4.98 20.11 -22.69
CA LYS A 26 5.93 21.22 -22.49
C LYS A 26 6.89 21.00 -21.33
N THR A 27 6.60 20.08 -20.41
CA THR A 27 7.43 19.83 -19.21
C THR A 27 8.83 19.41 -19.63
N ARG A 28 9.83 20.21 -19.28
CA ARG A 28 11.25 19.97 -19.59
C ARG A 28 11.84 19.00 -18.57
N VAL A 29 12.26 17.82 -19.02
CA VAL A 29 12.71 16.74 -18.11
C VAL A 29 14.21 16.51 -18.25
N ILE A 30 14.90 16.40 -17.11
CA ILE A 30 16.26 15.83 -17.06
C ILE A 30 16.27 14.46 -16.38
N PHE A 31 17.25 13.63 -16.72
CA PHE A 31 17.42 12.31 -16.09
C PHE A 31 18.66 12.32 -15.20
N GLN A 32 18.53 11.95 -13.93
CA GLN A 32 19.68 11.65 -13.07
C GLN A 32 20.09 10.19 -13.25
N GLY A 33 21.38 9.96 -13.49
CA GLY A 33 21.87 8.65 -13.94
C GLY A 33 21.69 8.43 -15.44
N PHE A 34 21.63 9.50 -16.24
CA PHE A 34 21.20 9.50 -17.65
C PHE A 34 21.91 8.48 -18.55
N THR A 35 23.22 8.27 -18.35
CA THR A 35 24.03 7.33 -19.14
C THR A 35 23.93 5.88 -18.64
N GLY A 36 23.14 5.61 -17.60
CA GLY A 36 22.91 4.27 -17.08
C GLY A 36 22.03 3.45 -18.02
N ARG A 37 22.18 2.12 -18.02
CA ARG A 37 21.44 1.22 -18.92
C ARG A 37 19.91 1.38 -18.80
N GLN A 38 19.39 1.41 -17.57
CA GLN A 38 17.95 1.58 -17.32
C GLN A 38 17.47 2.98 -17.69
N ALA A 39 18.23 4.02 -17.33
CA ALA A 39 17.92 5.40 -17.68
C ALA A 39 17.88 5.62 -19.20
N THR A 40 18.84 5.04 -19.92
CA THR A 40 18.94 5.13 -21.39
C THR A 40 17.71 4.53 -22.05
N ALA A 41 17.33 3.31 -21.67
CA ALA A 41 16.15 2.64 -22.23
C ALA A 41 14.86 3.44 -21.95
N ASN A 42 14.67 3.89 -20.69
CA ASN A 42 13.49 4.68 -20.34
C ASN A 42 13.49 6.05 -21.02
N ALA A 43 14.64 6.71 -21.19
CA ALA A 43 14.72 7.98 -21.90
C ALA A 43 14.34 7.81 -23.38
N GLN A 44 14.81 6.76 -24.05
CA GLN A 44 14.44 6.44 -25.43
C GLN A 44 12.93 6.21 -25.58
N GLU A 45 12.33 5.40 -24.70
CA GLU A 45 10.89 5.17 -24.70
C GLU A 45 10.09 6.44 -24.38
N SER A 46 10.53 7.23 -23.39
CA SER A 46 9.91 8.51 -23.03
C SER A 46 9.98 9.54 -24.16
N MET A 47 11.09 9.63 -24.90
CA MET A 47 11.19 10.50 -26.09
C MET A 47 10.26 10.03 -27.20
N ALA A 48 10.19 8.72 -27.46
CA ALA A 48 9.26 8.15 -28.43
C ALA A 48 7.78 8.38 -28.04
N TRP A 49 7.48 8.45 -26.74
CA TRP A 49 6.16 8.83 -26.23
C TRP A 49 5.80 10.30 -26.49
N GLY A 50 6.81 11.18 -26.60
CA GLY A 50 6.64 12.64 -26.76
C GLY A 50 7.12 13.47 -25.56
N THR A 51 7.85 12.87 -24.62
CA THR A 51 8.40 13.60 -23.46
C THR A 51 9.51 14.54 -23.91
N ASN A 52 9.44 15.81 -23.48
CA ASN A 52 10.46 16.82 -23.76
C ASN A 52 11.69 16.65 -22.83
N ILE A 53 12.51 15.63 -23.12
CA ILE A 53 13.78 15.41 -22.41
C ILE A 53 14.82 16.43 -22.93
N VAL A 54 15.40 17.20 -22.02
CA VAL A 54 16.34 18.28 -22.37
C VAL A 54 17.79 17.97 -22.03
N GLY A 55 18.06 16.85 -21.38
CA GLY A 55 19.41 16.41 -21.00
C GLY A 55 19.41 15.49 -19.79
N GLY A 56 20.57 15.37 -19.14
CA GLY A 56 20.68 14.61 -17.92
C GLY A 56 21.96 14.87 -17.14
N VAL A 57 22.05 14.24 -15.98
CA VAL A 57 23.13 14.46 -15.03
C VAL A 57 23.92 13.17 -14.83
N ARG A 58 25.25 13.34 -14.81
CA ARG A 58 26.19 12.33 -14.34
C ARG A 58 27.25 13.00 -13.45
N PRO A 59 27.35 12.63 -12.16
CA PRO A 59 28.27 13.29 -11.23
C PRO A 59 29.69 13.44 -11.77
N GLY A 60 30.17 14.69 -11.82
CA GLY A 60 31.53 15.06 -12.22
C GLY A 60 31.86 14.85 -13.69
N LYS A 61 30.87 14.67 -14.57
CA LYS A 61 31.09 14.45 -16.00
C LYS A 61 30.23 15.33 -16.88
N GLU A 62 30.85 15.85 -17.93
CA GLU A 62 30.22 16.59 -19.01
C GLU A 62 30.33 15.81 -20.32
N GLY A 63 29.34 15.97 -21.20
CA GLY A 63 29.35 15.34 -22.51
C GLY A 63 27.97 15.32 -23.15
N GLU A 64 27.74 14.30 -23.98
CA GLU A 64 26.48 14.11 -24.70
C GLU A 64 26.04 12.65 -24.58
N HIS A 65 24.74 12.42 -24.51
CA HIS A 65 24.12 11.10 -24.57
C HIS A 65 22.74 11.22 -25.22
N LEU A 66 22.43 10.32 -26.15
CA LEU A 66 21.18 10.37 -26.94
C LEU A 66 20.96 11.71 -27.68
N GLY A 67 22.04 12.40 -28.09
CA GLY A 67 21.94 13.71 -28.74
C GLY A 67 21.66 14.87 -27.79
N LEU A 68 21.73 14.65 -26.47
CA LEU A 68 21.37 15.62 -25.44
C LEU A 68 22.51 15.84 -24.44
N PRO A 69 22.62 17.03 -23.82
CA PRO A 69 23.71 17.37 -22.91
C PRO A 69 23.68 16.50 -21.64
N VAL A 70 24.88 16.04 -21.26
CA VAL A 70 25.18 15.43 -19.96
C VAL A 70 25.94 16.46 -19.14
N LEU A 71 25.41 16.81 -17.97
CA LEU A 71 25.97 17.82 -17.08
C LEU A 71 26.48 17.22 -15.77
N PRO A 72 27.44 17.87 -15.10
CA PRO A 72 28.17 17.24 -13.99
C PRO A 72 27.41 17.28 -12.66
N SER A 73 26.34 18.09 -12.56
CA SER A 73 25.46 18.21 -11.40
C SER A 73 24.07 18.73 -11.78
N VAL A 74 23.09 18.50 -10.90
CA VAL A 74 21.71 19.01 -11.08
C VAL A 74 21.68 20.54 -11.03
N ARG A 75 22.53 21.18 -10.22
CA ARG A 75 22.65 22.64 -10.19
C ARG A 75 23.04 23.21 -11.56
N ARG A 76 24.05 22.62 -12.22
CA ARG A 76 24.46 23.02 -13.57
C ARG A 76 23.34 22.77 -14.58
N ALA A 77 22.62 21.66 -14.45
CA ALA A 77 21.44 21.41 -15.27
C ALA A 77 20.33 22.44 -15.04
N MET A 78 20.12 22.92 -13.82
CA MET A 78 19.17 23.99 -13.54
C MET A 78 19.56 25.32 -14.17
N GLU A 79 20.85 25.67 -14.12
CA GLU A 79 21.40 26.89 -14.73
C GLU A 79 21.27 26.89 -16.27
N GLU A 80 21.66 25.78 -16.91
CA GLU A 80 21.75 25.70 -18.37
C GLU A 80 20.47 25.22 -19.04
N LEU A 81 19.88 24.15 -18.51
CA LEU A 81 18.74 23.46 -19.12
C LEU A 81 17.40 23.87 -18.53
N LYS A 82 17.38 24.52 -17.35
CA LYS A 82 16.17 25.00 -16.67
C LYS A 82 15.01 23.98 -16.73
N PRO A 83 15.22 22.75 -16.25
CA PRO A 83 14.20 21.72 -16.29
C PRO A 83 13.08 21.99 -15.27
N ASP A 84 11.87 21.58 -15.63
CA ASP A 84 10.70 21.60 -14.76
C ASP A 84 10.64 20.33 -13.88
N ALA A 85 11.28 19.25 -14.34
CA ALA A 85 11.25 17.97 -13.65
C ALA A 85 12.53 17.15 -13.82
N THR A 86 12.77 16.24 -12.88
CA THR A 86 13.81 15.21 -12.98
C THR A 86 13.28 13.81 -12.68
N GLY A 87 13.68 12.84 -13.51
CA GLY A 87 13.53 11.41 -13.21
C GLY A 87 14.83 10.82 -12.67
N ILE A 88 14.78 10.14 -11.53
CA ILE A 88 15.94 9.56 -10.84
C ILE A 88 16.01 8.06 -11.13
N TYR A 89 16.94 7.65 -11.99
CA TYR A 89 17.15 6.26 -12.41
C TYR A 89 18.50 5.72 -11.94
N VAL A 90 18.87 6.04 -10.70
CA VAL A 90 20.05 5.49 -10.03
C VAL A 90 19.64 4.36 -9.07
N PRO A 91 20.56 3.45 -8.71
CA PRO A 91 20.28 2.43 -7.69
C PRO A 91 19.89 3.04 -6.35
N ALA A 92 19.19 2.27 -5.52
CA ALA A 92 18.73 2.68 -4.19
C ALA A 92 19.84 3.26 -3.30
N SER A 93 21.07 2.72 -3.39
CA SER A 93 22.24 3.20 -2.64
C SER A 93 22.68 4.63 -2.99
N GLN A 94 22.23 5.16 -4.13
CA GLN A 94 22.53 6.51 -4.63
C GLN A 94 21.29 7.41 -4.69
N ALA A 95 20.09 6.83 -4.62
CA ALA A 95 18.84 7.55 -4.83
C ALA A 95 18.60 8.65 -3.79
N THR A 96 18.97 8.41 -2.52
CA THR A 96 18.89 9.41 -1.45
C THR A 96 19.65 10.69 -1.82
N GLN A 97 20.91 10.57 -2.22
CA GLN A 97 21.74 11.73 -2.58
C GLN A 97 21.22 12.43 -3.83
N ALA A 98 20.72 11.68 -4.82
CA ALA A 98 20.13 12.24 -6.04
C ALA A 98 18.83 13.03 -5.77
N ILE A 99 18.01 12.58 -4.80
CA ILE A 99 16.81 13.32 -4.37
C ILE A 99 17.23 14.61 -3.67
N GLU A 100 18.20 14.55 -2.78
CA GLU A 100 18.71 15.71 -2.05
C GLU A 100 19.33 16.75 -2.97
N GLU A 101 20.13 16.32 -3.95
CA GLU A 101 20.71 17.20 -4.96
C GLU A 101 19.63 17.91 -5.79
N ALA A 102 18.55 17.22 -6.13
CA ALA A 102 17.43 17.82 -6.86
C ALA A 102 16.63 18.82 -6.03
N ILE A 103 16.43 18.55 -4.74
CA ILE A 103 15.76 19.47 -3.82
C ILE A 103 16.65 20.71 -3.59
N ASP A 104 17.95 20.54 -3.38
CA ASP A 104 18.91 21.64 -3.19
C ASP A 104 19.07 22.52 -4.44
N ALA A 105 18.89 21.94 -5.63
CA ALA A 105 18.84 22.67 -6.90
C ALA A 105 17.45 23.26 -7.22
N GLU A 106 16.47 23.12 -6.32
CA GLU A 106 15.10 23.59 -6.48
C GLU A 106 14.38 23.08 -7.75
N ILE A 107 14.66 21.84 -8.18
CA ILE A 107 13.93 21.23 -9.30
C ILE A 107 12.44 21.11 -8.92
N PRO A 108 11.48 21.65 -9.71
CA PRO A 108 10.08 21.70 -9.30
C PRO A 108 9.45 20.31 -9.05
N LEU A 109 9.69 19.35 -9.94
CA LEU A 109 9.22 17.97 -9.77
C LEU A 109 10.38 16.97 -9.75
N VAL A 110 10.47 16.17 -8.69
CA VAL A 110 11.43 15.08 -8.52
C VAL A 110 10.67 13.76 -8.54
N VAL A 111 11.02 12.85 -9.44
CA VAL A 111 10.38 11.52 -9.54
C VAL A 111 11.43 10.45 -9.27
N ALA A 112 11.32 9.81 -8.11
CA ALA A 112 12.22 8.74 -7.69
C ALA A 112 11.57 7.38 -7.91
N VAL A 113 12.21 6.53 -8.71
CA VAL A 113 11.69 5.20 -9.05
C VAL A 113 12.31 4.07 -8.25
N ALA A 114 13.48 4.32 -7.65
CA ALA A 114 14.21 3.30 -6.90
C ALA A 114 13.41 2.78 -5.71
N GLU A 115 13.40 1.46 -5.54
CA GLU A 115 12.85 0.79 -4.37
C GLU A 115 13.92 0.62 -3.29
N HIS A 116 13.51 0.35 -2.05
CA HIS A 116 14.41 0.10 -0.92
C HIS A 116 15.30 1.30 -0.57
N ILE A 117 14.77 2.52 -0.57
CA ILE A 117 15.45 3.65 0.07
C ILE A 117 15.25 3.54 1.60
N PRO A 118 16.31 3.70 2.43
CA PRO A 118 16.15 3.61 3.88
C PRO A 118 15.13 4.61 4.44
N LEU A 119 14.31 4.17 5.40
CA LEU A 119 13.25 4.94 6.02
C LEU A 119 13.77 6.21 6.71
N HIS A 120 14.91 6.13 7.40
CA HIS A 120 15.50 7.31 8.07
C HIS A 120 16.05 8.32 7.07
N ASP A 121 16.52 7.85 5.90
CA ASP A 121 16.87 8.74 4.79
C ASP A 121 15.62 9.44 4.25
N MET A 122 14.50 8.72 4.12
CA MET A 122 13.22 9.32 3.75
C MET A 122 12.69 10.32 4.78
N LEU A 123 12.86 10.07 6.09
CA LEU A 123 12.52 11.06 7.14
C LEU A 123 13.31 12.36 6.95
N ARG A 124 14.61 12.24 6.65
CA ARG A 124 15.48 13.38 6.38
C ARG A 124 15.07 14.14 5.12
N ILE A 125 14.77 13.43 4.03
CA ILE A 125 14.22 14.01 2.79
C ILE A 125 12.91 14.76 3.06
N HIS A 126 11.98 14.18 3.83
CA HIS A 126 10.74 14.85 4.20
C HIS A 126 10.99 16.08 5.07
N SER A 127 12.02 16.07 5.92
CA SER A 127 12.45 17.26 6.65
C SER A 127 12.93 18.36 5.71
N MET A 128 13.71 18.04 4.67
CA MET A 128 14.15 19.00 3.66
C MET A 128 12.99 19.54 2.82
N LEU A 129 12.06 18.67 2.42
CA LEU A 129 10.88 19.11 1.65
C LEU A 129 10.03 20.12 2.44
N LYS A 130 9.94 19.96 3.77
CA LYS A 130 9.17 20.87 4.66
C LYS A 130 9.77 22.27 4.79
N THR A 131 11.06 22.46 4.50
CA THR A 131 11.75 23.75 4.64
C THR A 131 11.70 24.64 3.39
N GLN A 132 11.07 24.16 2.33
CA GLN A 132 11.05 24.81 1.01
C GLN A 132 9.67 24.69 0.34
N SER A 133 9.45 25.41 -0.75
CA SER A 133 8.15 25.46 -1.46
C SER A 133 8.27 25.39 -2.98
N LYS A 134 9.36 24.81 -3.49
CA LYS A 134 9.73 24.68 -4.90
C LYS A 134 9.60 23.25 -5.40
N SER A 135 10.23 22.31 -4.71
CA SER A 135 10.32 20.91 -5.11
C SER A 135 9.20 20.06 -4.54
N ARG A 136 8.67 19.16 -5.39
CA ARG A 136 7.75 18.08 -5.04
C ARG A 136 8.43 16.74 -5.32
N LEU A 137 8.24 15.75 -4.45
CA LEU A 137 8.70 14.38 -4.68
C LEU A 137 7.53 13.45 -5.03
N VAL A 138 7.66 12.67 -6.10
CA VAL A 138 6.84 11.48 -6.39
C VAL A 138 7.69 10.23 -6.17
N GLY A 139 7.13 9.23 -5.49
CA GLY A 139 7.89 8.08 -4.99
C GLY A 139 8.58 8.38 -3.66
N PRO A 140 9.66 7.66 -3.29
CA PRO A 140 10.32 6.59 -4.03
C PRO A 140 9.45 5.32 -4.15
N ASN A 141 10.02 4.24 -4.69
CA ASN A 141 9.30 2.98 -4.95
C ASN A 141 7.99 3.23 -5.71
N SER A 142 8.10 3.96 -6.81
CA SER A 142 6.98 4.40 -7.63
C SER A 142 7.23 4.09 -9.09
N PRO A 143 6.21 3.68 -9.87
CA PRO A 143 6.31 3.58 -11.33
C PRO A 143 6.53 4.94 -12.00
N GLY A 144 6.33 6.04 -11.26
CA GLY A 144 6.44 7.42 -11.71
C GLY A 144 5.09 8.03 -12.05
N ILE A 145 5.13 9.06 -12.90
CA ILE A 145 3.97 9.84 -13.36
C ILE A 145 3.94 9.87 -14.89
N ILE A 146 2.74 9.71 -15.47
CA ILE A 146 2.55 9.71 -16.93
C ILE A 146 1.25 10.43 -17.28
N SER A 147 1.35 11.40 -18.19
CA SER A 147 0.22 11.99 -18.89
C SER A 147 0.08 11.32 -20.26
N SER A 148 -1.12 10.82 -20.51
CA SER A 148 -1.59 10.30 -21.79
C SER A 148 -2.67 11.18 -22.41
N ALA A 149 -3.01 12.30 -21.76
CA ALA A 149 -3.98 13.25 -22.29
C ALA A 149 -3.57 13.76 -23.69
N LYS A 150 -4.59 13.96 -24.54
CA LYS A 150 -4.38 14.39 -25.93
C LYS A 150 -3.59 15.70 -25.98
N GLY A 151 -2.45 15.67 -26.69
CA GLY A 151 -1.55 16.83 -26.83
C GLY A 151 -0.66 17.11 -25.61
N GLU A 152 -0.79 16.33 -24.54
CA GLU A 152 -0.09 16.53 -23.27
C GLU A 152 0.77 15.33 -22.88
N ARG A 153 1.21 14.52 -23.85
CA ARG A 153 2.00 13.32 -23.60
C ARG A 153 3.32 13.66 -22.90
N CYS A 154 3.50 13.10 -21.72
CA CYS A 154 4.72 13.24 -20.94
C CYS A 154 4.84 12.05 -19.99
N ARG A 155 6.06 11.52 -19.85
CA ARG A 155 6.30 10.36 -19.01
C ARG A 155 7.61 10.53 -18.25
N ILE A 156 7.51 10.46 -16.94
CA ILE A 156 8.64 10.41 -16.01
C ILE A 156 8.46 9.17 -15.15
N GLY A 157 9.15 8.08 -15.51
CA GLY A 157 8.98 6.78 -14.88
C GLY A 157 9.23 5.63 -15.86
N PHE A 158 8.84 4.43 -15.42
CA PHE A 158 9.06 3.18 -16.14
C PHE A 158 7.76 2.45 -16.52
N GLN A 159 6.65 3.16 -16.68
CA GLN A 159 5.36 2.55 -17.04
C GLN A 159 5.44 1.68 -18.33
N PRO A 160 4.56 0.70 -18.57
CA PRO A 160 4.58 -0.05 -19.84
C PRO A 160 3.79 0.69 -20.93
N LEU A 161 4.45 1.49 -21.78
CA LEU A 161 3.79 2.34 -22.79
C LEU A 161 2.74 1.64 -23.67
N PRO A 162 2.92 0.38 -24.12
CA PRO A 162 1.94 -0.30 -24.95
C PRO A 162 0.56 -0.48 -24.28
N CYS A 163 0.48 -0.38 -22.95
CA CYS A 163 -0.78 -0.48 -22.22
C CYS A 163 -1.57 0.84 -22.18
N PHE A 164 -0.93 1.98 -22.47
CA PHE A 164 -1.52 3.31 -22.33
C PHE A 164 -2.16 3.79 -23.63
N SER A 165 -3.28 4.50 -23.50
CA SER A 165 -3.96 5.17 -24.60
C SER A 165 -4.51 6.51 -24.16
N GLU A 166 -4.63 7.46 -25.09
CA GLU A 166 -5.26 8.76 -24.78
C GLU A 166 -6.69 8.55 -24.29
N GLY A 167 -7.08 9.30 -23.26
CA GLY A 167 -8.40 9.16 -22.67
C GLY A 167 -8.68 10.11 -21.53
N CYS A 168 -9.60 9.71 -20.66
CA CYS A 168 -10.17 10.60 -19.63
C CYS A 168 -10.14 10.05 -18.21
N VAL A 169 -9.54 8.87 -17.99
CA VAL A 169 -9.42 8.31 -16.63
C VAL A 169 -8.14 8.77 -15.98
N GLY A 170 -8.27 9.46 -14.85
CA GLY A 170 -7.16 9.76 -13.95
C GLY A 170 -6.90 8.58 -13.02
N ILE A 171 -5.65 8.24 -12.74
CA ILE A 171 -5.30 7.10 -11.87
C ILE A 171 -4.37 7.57 -10.74
N ALA A 172 -4.75 7.31 -9.50
CA ALA A 172 -3.91 7.51 -8.32
C ALA A 172 -3.66 6.15 -7.65
N ALA A 173 -2.40 5.71 -7.60
CA ALA A 173 -2.09 4.33 -7.20
C ALA A 173 -0.84 4.21 -6.34
N LYS A 174 -0.90 3.40 -5.27
CA LYS A 174 0.29 2.96 -4.53
C LYS A 174 1.09 1.89 -5.29
N SER A 175 0.38 0.98 -5.96
CA SER A 175 0.97 -0.16 -6.67
C SER A 175 1.10 0.05 -8.17
N GLY A 176 2.30 -0.19 -8.71
CA GLY A 176 2.58 -0.17 -10.14
C GLY A 176 1.79 -1.23 -10.91
N THR A 177 1.90 -2.51 -10.56
CA THR A 177 1.24 -3.60 -11.32
C THR A 177 -0.27 -3.51 -11.30
N LEU A 178 -0.88 -3.19 -10.14
CA LEU A 178 -2.33 -2.93 -10.09
C LEU A 178 -2.73 -1.74 -10.96
N SER A 179 -1.92 -0.68 -10.98
CA SER A 179 -2.18 0.48 -11.85
C SER A 179 -2.12 0.11 -13.34
N TYR A 180 -1.16 -0.71 -13.76
CA TYR A 180 -1.03 -1.13 -15.16
C TYR A 180 -2.19 -2.00 -15.61
N GLU A 181 -2.71 -2.83 -14.71
CA GLU A 181 -3.88 -3.63 -15.00
C GLU A 181 -5.16 -2.79 -15.06
N ALA A 182 -5.30 -1.77 -14.21
CA ALA A 182 -6.37 -0.78 -14.31
C ALA A 182 -6.27 0.06 -15.60
N VAL A 183 -5.06 0.45 -16.00
CA VAL A 183 -4.77 1.08 -17.30
C VAL A 183 -5.24 0.18 -18.44
N ALA A 184 -4.82 -1.09 -18.47
CA ALA A 184 -5.24 -2.02 -19.50
C ALA A 184 -6.76 -2.26 -19.50
N SER A 185 -7.39 -2.33 -18.32
CA SER A 185 -8.84 -2.45 -18.18
C SER A 185 -9.58 -1.24 -18.77
N THR A 186 -9.15 -0.01 -18.44
CA THR A 186 -9.77 1.23 -18.93
C THR A 186 -9.51 1.47 -20.42
N THR A 187 -8.37 1.04 -20.95
CA THR A 187 -8.10 1.05 -22.40
C THR A 187 -9.01 0.07 -23.14
N ARG A 188 -9.17 -1.17 -22.66
CA ARG A 188 -10.11 -2.14 -23.26
C ARG A 188 -11.58 -1.67 -23.22
N ALA A 189 -11.95 -0.93 -22.18
CA ALA A 189 -13.28 -0.32 -22.08
C ALA A 189 -13.48 0.90 -23.02
N GLY A 190 -12.43 1.34 -23.73
CA GLY A 190 -12.47 2.49 -24.64
C GLY A 190 -12.40 3.85 -23.93
N LEU A 191 -12.02 3.88 -22.65
CA LEU A 191 -11.94 5.12 -21.86
C LEU A 191 -10.58 5.81 -21.96
N GLY A 192 -9.49 5.01 -22.03
CA GLY A 192 -8.10 5.46 -21.98
C GLY A 192 -7.75 6.25 -20.70
N GLN A 193 -6.59 6.90 -20.68
CA GLN A 193 -6.08 7.60 -19.50
C GLN A 193 -5.80 9.07 -19.76
N SER A 194 -6.03 9.92 -18.76
CA SER A 194 -5.57 11.30 -18.70
C SER A 194 -4.21 11.35 -18.01
N LEU A 195 -4.19 11.47 -16.67
CA LEU A 195 -2.99 11.55 -15.84
C LEU A 195 -2.96 10.38 -14.85
N CYS A 196 -1.86 9.64 -14.84
CA CYS A 196 -1.62 8.54 -13.90
C CYS A 196 -0.47 8.91 -12.97
N ILE A 197 -0.74 8.93 -11.66
CA ILE A 197 0.21 9.25 -10.59
C ILE A 197 0.41 8.00 -9.74
N GLY A 198 1.56 7.34 -9.93
CA GLY A 198 2.04 6.34 -8.98
C GLY A 198 2.61 7.04 -7.76
N VAL A 199 1.92 7.00 -6.62
CA VAL A 199 2.43 7.62 -5.39
C VAL A 199 3.58 6.80 -4.77
N GLY A 200 3.55 5.49 -4.98
CA GLY A 200 4.55 4.53 -4.54
C GLY A 200 4.13 3.67 -3.35
N GLY A 201 4.82 2.54 -3.18
CA GLY A 201 4.56 1.51 -2.16
C GLY A 201 5.38 1.66 -0.88
N ASP A 202 6.20 2.71 -0.74
CA ASP A 202 7.01 2.93 0.45
C ASP A 202 6.21 3.43 1.66
N ILE A 203 6.81 3.34 2.85
CA ILE A 203 6.19 3.77 4.11
C ILE A 203 5.87 5.28 4.07
N LEU A 204 6.78 6.07 3.49
CA LEU A 204 6.73 7.53 3.45
C LEU A 204 6.91 8.06 2.01
N PRO A 205 5.90 7.96 1.14
CA PRO A 205 5.99 8.53 -0.20
C PRO A 205 6.01 10.07 -0.14
N GLY A 206 6.66 10.69 -1.12
CA GLY A 206 6.76 12.14 -1.30
C GLY A 206 5.44 12.83 -1.66
N THR A 207 4.57 12.09 -2.35
CA THR A 207 3.21 12.48 -2.74
C THR A 207 2.24 11.43 -2.21
N ASP A 208 1.12 11.81 -1.63
CA ASP A 208 0.09 10.87 -1.15
C ASP A 208 -1.15 10.80 -2.06
N LEU A 209 -2.07 9.88 -1.74
CA LEU A 209 -3.30 9.68 -2.51
C LEU A 209 -4.22 10.90 -2.50
N VAL A 210 -4.23 11.69 -1.42
CA VAL A 210 -5.06 12.91 -1.34
C VAL A 210 -4.48 13.98 -2.24
N GLU A 211 -3.16 14.16 -2.23
CA GLU A 211 -2.46 15.10 -3.12
C GLU A 211 -2.68 14.72 -4.60
N ALA A 212 -2.64 13.43 -4.93
CA ALA A 212 -2.97 12.96 -6.27
C ALA A 212 -4.43 13.24 -6.65
N LEU A 213 -5.39 12.96 -5.74
CA LEU A 213 -6.81 13.25 -5.97
C LEU A 213 -7.07 14.76 -6.19
N GLN A 214 -6.40 15.63 -5.43
CA GLN A 214 -6.47 17.08 -5.62
C GLN A 214 -6.01 17.50 -7.01
N VAL A 215 -4.98 16.87 -7.57
CA VAL A 215 -4.53 17.16 -8.95
C VAL A 215 -5.55 16.67 -9.96
N LEU A 216 -6.02 15.42 -9.82
CA LEU A 216 -6.96 14.79 -10.75
C LEU A 216 -8.34 15.47 -10.76
N GLU A 217 -8.77 16.01 -9.63
CA GLU A 217 -9.98 16.82 -9.54
C GLU A 217 -9.93 18.03 -10.47
N HIS A 218 -8.80 18.73 -10.49
CA HIS A 218 -8.65 19.98 -11.22
C HIS A 218 -8.08 19.80 -12.63
N ASP A 219 -7.69 18.58 -13.00
CA ASP A 219 -7.25 18.27 -14.37
C ASP A 219 -8.45 18.30 -15.34
N PRO A 220 -8.45 19.20 -16.34
CA PRO A 220 -9.55 19.30 -17.31
C PRO A 220 -9.70 18.07 -18.20
N HIS A 221 -8.65 17.24 -18.33
CA HIS A 221 -8.71 16.02 -19.14
C HIS A 221 -9.32 14.83 -18.38
N THR A 222 -9.29 14.87 -17.05
CA THR A 222 -9.83 13.80 -16.20
C THR A 222 -11.35 13.96 -16.05
N LYS A 223 -12.10 12.92 -16.42
CA LYS A 223 -13.56 12.81 -16.25
C LYS A 223 -13.97 11.79 -15.19
N ALA A 224 -13.15 10.78 -14.93
CA ALA A 224 -13.36 9.80 -13.87
C ALA A 224 -12.02 9.38 -13.27
N ILE A 225 -12.03 8.82 -12.06
CA ILE A 225 -10.83 8.53 -11.28
C ILE A 225 -10.82 7.07 -10.83
N ALA A 226 -9.71 6.37 -11.10
CA ALA A 226 -9.38 5.10 -10.46
C ALA A 226 -8.45 5.34 -9.26
N LEU A 227 -8.86 4.90 -8.08
CA LEU A 227 -8.08 5.01 -6.83
C LEU A 227 -7.63 3.62 -6.36
N ILE A 228 -6.32 3.38 -6.33
CA ILE A 228 -5.76 2.07 -6.00
C ILE A 228 -4.94 2.17 -4.71
N GLY A 229 -5.49 1.60 -3.65
CA GLY A 229 -4.87 1.51 -2.33
C GLY A 229 -4.51 0.08 -1.94
N GLU A 230 -3.91 -0.05 -0.77
CA GLU A 230 -3.48 -1.33 -0.19
C GLU A 230 -3.47 -1.25 1.34
N ILE A 231 -3.05 -2.32 2.00
CA ILE A 231 -2.87 -2.34 3.46
C ILE A 231 -1.83 -1.33 3.95
N GLY A 232 -1.85 -1.05 5.25
CA GLY A 232 -0.89 -0.18 5.90
C GLY A 232 -1.19 1.31 5.76
N GLY A 233 -1.03 2.04 6.86
CA GLY A 233 -1.25 3.48 6.93
C GLY A 233 -2.72 3.92 6.84
N ASP A 234 -2.89 5.23 6.94
CA ASP A 234 -4.19 5.92 7.02
C ASP A 234 -4.58 6.60 5.69
N GLY A 235 -3.76 6.47 4.64
CA GLY A 235 -3.88 7.24 3.40
C GLY A 235 -5.25 7.14 2.73
N GLU A 236 -5.83 5.94 2.68
CA GLU A 236 -7.14 5.68 2.10
C GLU A 236 -8.30 6.19 2.95
N ILE A 237 -8.13 6.25 4.28
CA ILE A 237 -9.09 6.93 5.18
C ILE A 237 -9.08 8.43 4.91
N PHE A 238 -7.90 9.03 4.72
CA PHE A 238 -7.81 10.44 4.35
C PHE A 238 -8.33 10.72 2.95
N ALA A 239 -8.13 9.80 1.99
CA ALA A 239 -8.74 9.89 0.68
C ALA A 239 -10.27 9.87 0.79
N ALA A 240 -10.86 8.93 1.56
CA ALA A 240 -12.30 8.90 1.81
C ALA A 240 -12.83 10.19 2.44
N GLN A 241 -12.13 10.74 3.43
CA GLN A 241 -12.49 12.02 4.05
C GLN A 241 -12.45 13.17 3.04
N TRP A 242 -11.38 13.27 2.25
CA TRP A 242 -11.26 14.27 1.20
C TRP A 242 -12.35 14.13 0.13
N ILE A 243 -12.74 12.89 -0.24
CA ILE A 243 -13.83 12.63 -1.18
C ILE A 243 -15.17 13.11 -0.62
N LYS A 244 -15.44 12.88 0.67
CA LYS A 244 -16.64 13.43 1.34
C LYS A 244 -16.66 14.96 1.27
N GLU A 245 -15.53 15.61 1.50
CA GLU A 245 -15.40 17.07 1.39
C GLU A 245 -15.59 17.56 -0.06
N TYR A 246 -15.01 16.85 -1.03
CA TYR A 246 -15.22 17.09 -2.47
C TYR A 246 -16.69 16.97 -2.85
N HIS A 247 -17.37 15.90 -2.43
CA HIS A 247 -18.79 15.72 -2.69
C HIS A 247 -19.64 16.79 -2.02
N ALA A 248 -19.30 17.21 -0.81
CA ALA A 248 -20.02 18.27 -0.10
C ALA A 248 -19.91 19.64 -0.81
N ARG A 249 -18.75 19.96 -1.42
CA ARG A 249 -18.51 21.25 -2.08
C ARG A 249 -18.78 21.28 -3.58
N THR A 250 -18.91 20.13 -4.23
CA THR A 250 -19.08 20.03 -5.69
C THR A 250 -20.48 19.52 -6.05
N PRO A 251 -21.24 20.26 -6.88
CA PRO A 251 -22.55 19.81 -7.36
C PRO A 251 -22.48 18.47 -8.08
N LEU A 252 -23.53 17.63 -7.95
CA LEU A 252 -23.55 16.27 -8.49
C LEU A 252 -23.17 16.20 -9.99
N ALA A 253 -23.67 17.13 -10.81
CA ALA A 253 -23.40 17.20 -12.25
C ALA A 253 -21.93 17.51 -12.62
N GLN A 254 -21.13 17.99 -11.66
CA GLN A 254 -19.71 18.31 -11.84
C GLN A 254 -18.80 17.31 -11.12
N ARG A 255 -19.37 16.31 -10.44
CA ARG A 255 -18.57 15.29 -9.75
C ARG A 255 -17.97 14.33 -10.76
N LYS A 256 -16.67 14.09 -10.63
CA LYS A 256 -15.96 13.03 -11.36
C LYS A 256 -16.22 11.71 -10.65
N PRO A 257 -16.76 10.68 -11.32
CA PRO A 257 -16.94 9.37 -10.68
C PRO A 257 -15.62 8.79 -10.19
N ILE A 258 -15.64 8.13 -9.04
CA ILE A 258 -14.48 7.50 -8.42
C ILE A 258 -14.77 6.02 -8.19
N VAL A 259 -13.90 5.17 -8.73
CA VAL A 259 -13.89 3.72 -8.47
C VAL A 259 -12.59 3.40 -7.75
N ALA A 260 -12.63 2.49 -6.77
CA ALA A 260 -11.44 2.15 -5.99
C ALA A 260 -11.25 0.63 -5.76
N LEU A 261 -10.01 0.26 -5.48
CA LEU A 261 -9.59 -1.08 -5.07
C LEU A 261 -8.68 -0.97 -3.85
N ILE A 262 -8.87 -1.84 -2.86
CA ILE A 262 -7.98 -1.99 -1.69
C ILE A 262 -7.45 -3.43 -1.65
N ALA A 263 -6.16 -3.60 -1.89
CA ALA A 263 -5.48 -4.90 -1.85
C ALA A 263 -5.00 -5.29 -0.44
N GLY A 264 -4.93 -6.61 -0.19
CA GLY A 264 -4.39 -7.27 0.99
C GLY A 264 -5.39 -7.45 2.14
N GLN A 265 -6.66 -7.65 1.83
CA GLN A 265 -7.71 -7.97 2.80
C GLN A 265 -7.44 -9.26 3.57
N MET A 266 -6.76 -10.22 2.95
CA MET A 266 -6.35 -11.50 3.54
C MET A 266 -4.87 -11.52 3.97
N ALA A 267 -4.19 -10.38 3.95
CA ALA A 267 -2.80 -10.33 4.36
C ALA A 267 -2.65 -10.54 5.90
N PRO A 268 -1.63 -11.28 6.33
CA PRO A 268 -1.35 -11.50 7.75
C PRO A 268 -0.83 -10.23 8.44
N THR A 269 -1.35 -9.92 9.63
CA THR A 269 -1.16 -8.63 10.31
C THR A 269 0.27 -8.31 10.75
N ASN A 270 1.16 -9.30 10.78
CA ASN A 270 2.53 -9.15 11.24
C ASN A 270 3.55 -9.04 10.10
N ARG A 271 3.16 -9.28 8.84
CA ARG A 271 4.10 -9.41 7.71
C ARG A 271 4.13 -8.16 6.83
N VAL A 272 5.27 -7.92 6.19
CA VAL A 272 5.40 -6.96 5.08
C VAL A 272 5.10 -7.69 3.77
N MET A 273 4.10 -7.22 3.02
CA MET A 273 3.60 -7.90 1.83
C MET A 273 4.22 -7.34 0.56
N GLY A 274 5.53 -7.55 0.40
CA GLY A 274 6.32 -7.09 -0.77
C GLY A 274 6.70 -5.61 -0.69
N HIS A 275 5.74 -4.69 -0.83
CA HIS A 275 6.01 -3.26 -0.67
C HIS A 275 6.40 -2.92 0.77
N ALA A 276 7.38 -2.03 0.95
CA ALA A 276 7.86 -1.65 2.28
C ALA A 276 6.78 -1.03 3.18
N GLY A 277 5.79 -0.36 2.57
CA GLY A 277 4.62 0.21 3.25
C GLY A 277 3.47 -0.77 3.49
N ALA A 278 3.46 -1.96 2.87
CA ALA A 278 2.35 -2.90 2.94
C ALA A 278 2.43 -3.79 4.20
N PHE A 279 2.29 -3.16 5.37
CA PHE A 279 2.18 -3.82 6.68
C PHE A 279 1.43 -2.90 7.66
N TRP A 280 0.99 -3.46 8.79
CA TRP A 280 0.27 -2.70 9.81
C TRP A 280 1.17 -2.22 10.93
N LEU A 281 1.02 -0.95 11.28
CA LEU A 281 1.44 -0.42 12.58
C LEU A 281 0.27 -0.46 13.58
N PRO A 282 0.55 -0.56 14.89
CA PRO A 282 -0.50 -0.57 15.90
C PRO A 282 -1.33 0.71 15.85
N GLY A 283 -2.65 0.56 15.77
CA GLY A 283 -3.60 1.68 15.64
C GLY A 283 -3.94 2.09 14.21
N GLU A 284 -3.32 1.49 13.18
CA GLU A 284 -3.71 1.72 11.78
C GLU A 284 -5.01 0.98 11.41
N PRO A 285 -5.82 1.51 10.47
CA PRO A 285 -7.07 0.93 10.04
C PRO A 285 -6.85 -0.39 9.29
N THR A 286 -7.77 -1.32 9.52
CA THR A 286 -7.86 -2.56 8.75
C THR A 286 -8.29 -2.28 7.31
N PRO A 287 -8.00 -3.19 6.34
CA PRO A 287 -8.45 -3.04 4.96
C PRO A 287 -9.98 -2.92 4.87
N LYS A 288 -10.70 -3.66 5.70
CA LYS A 288 -12.16 -3.57 5.82
C LYS A 288 -12.61 -2.16 6.22
N GLN A 289 -11.95 -1.53 7.19
CA GLN A 289 -12.25 -0.14 7.58
C GLN A 289 -11.96 0.85 6.45
N LYS A 290 -10.90 0.64 5.67
CA LYS A 290 -10.59 1.48 4.49
C LYS A 290 -11.68 1.38 3.42
N ILE A 291 -12.10 0.15 3.10
CA ILE A 291 -13.17 -0.13 2.14
C ILE A 291 -14.48 0.52 2.59
N LEU A 292 -14.88 0.31 3.85
CA LEU A 292 -16.10 0.91 4.39
C LEU A 292 -16.05 2.44 4.35
N ALA A 293 -14.93 3.06 4.72
CA ALA A 293 -14.79 4.50 4.67
C ALA A 293 -14.96 5.06 3.24
N LEU A 294 -14.41 4.38 2.24
CA LEU A 294 -14.55 4.75 0.82
C LEU A 294 -16.00 4.56 0.32
N ILE A 295 -16.65 3.44 0.68
CA ILE A 295 -18.08 3.22 0.35
C ILE A 295 -18.94 4.33 0.96
N GLU A 296 -18.73 4.67 2.23
CA GLU A 296 -19.43 5.78 2.89
C GLU A 296 -19.13 7.14 2.27
N ALA A 297 -17.99 7.29 1.57
CA ALA A 297 -17.66 8.49 0.82
C ALA A 297 -18.36 8.55 -0.55
N GLY A 298 -19.08 7.50 -0.95
CA GLY A 298 -19.75 7.39 -2.24
C GLY A 298 -18.85 6.85 -3.35
N VAL A 299 -17.82 6.07 -3.00
CA VAL A 299 -16.88 5.46 -3.96
C VAL A 299 -17.33 4.02 -4.27
N THR A 300 -17.37 3.67 -5.55
CA THR A 300 -17.62 2.29 -5.98
C THR A 300 -16.37 1.44 -5.77
N ILE A 301 -16.50 0.28 -5.14
CA ILE A 301 -15.37 -0.64 -4.88
C ILE A 301 -15.41 -1.80 -5.85
N VAL A 302 -14.27 -2.08 -6.51
CA VAL A 302 -14.06 -3.31 -7.28
C VAL A 302 -13.19 -4.27 -6.48
N ASP A 303 -13.29 -5.57 -6.78
CA ASP A 303 -12.54 -6.64 -6.12
C ASP A 303 -11.26 -7.06 -6.86
N HIS A 304 -11.15 -6.72 -8.15
CA HIS A 304 -10.00 -7.02 -9.00
C HIS A 304 -9.77 -5.89 -10.02
N PRO A 305 -8.52 -5.52 -10.37
CA PRO A 305 -8.23 -4.39 -11.26
C PRO A 305 -8.75 -4.56 -12.68
N SER A 306 -9.05 -5.79 -13.13
CA SER A 306 -9.69 -6.03 -14.43
C SER A 306 -11.07 -5.38 -14.56
N LYS A 307 -11.75 -5.08 -13.45
CA LYS A 307 -13.11 -4.51 -13.42
C LYS A 307 -13.18 -2.98 -13.42
N PHE A 308 -12.03 -2.27 -13.36
CA PHE A 308 -12.02 -0.80 -13.36
C PHE A 308 -12.68 -0.19 -14.60
N GLY A 309 -12.36 -0.72 -15.79
CA GLY A 309 -12.84 -0.18 -17.06
C GLY A 309 -14.35 -0.23 -17.22
N SER A 310 -14.97 -1.37 -16.94
CA SER A 310 -16.43 -1.53 -16.97
C SER A 310 -17.11 -0.66 -15.92
N ALA A 311 -16.66 -0.72 -14.66
CA ALA A 311 -17.23 0.06 -13.57
C ALA A 311 -17.17 1.58 -13.82
N LEU A 312 -16.03 2.09 -14.30
CA LEU A 312 -15.89 3.51 -14.60
C LEU A 312 -16.76 3.94 -15.79
N LYS A 313 -16.85 3.09 -16.82
CA LYS A 313 -17.66 3.37 -18.00
C LYS A 313 -19.14 3.52 -17.62
N GLU A 314 -19.66 2.56 -16.87
CA GLU A 314 -21.03 2.59 -16.35
C GLU A 314 -21.30 3.85 -15.53
N GLN A 315 -20.39 4.21 -14.62
CA GLN A 315 -20.55 5.42 -13.79
C GLN A 315 -20.51 6.72 -14.60
N ILE A 316 -19.70 6.80 -15.66
CA ILE A 316 -19.67 7.95 -16.58
C ILE A 316 -21.00 8.06 -17.34
N GLU A 317 -21.49 6.95 -17.89
CA GLU A 317 -22.75 6.89 -18.64
C GLU A 317 -23.95 7.27 -17.76
N PHE A 318 -24.00 6.74 -16.53
CA PHE A 318 -25.02 7.07 -15.54
C PHE A 318 -24.99 8.56 -15.14
N SER A 319 -23.80 9.14 -14.96
CA SER A 319 -23.65 10.57 -14.63
C SER A 319 -24.10 11.48 -15.78
N ALA A 320 -23.86 11.07 -17.03
CA ALA A 320 -24.31 11.79 -18.21
C ALA A 320 -25.84 11.75 -18.36
N ALA A 321 -26.48 10.61 -18.10
CA ALA A 321 -27.93 10.44 -18.15
C ALA A 321 -28.66 11.35 -17.14
N ARG A 322 -28.19 11.39 -15.88
CA ARG A 322 -28.76 12.29 -14.84
C ARG A 322 -28.66 13.78 -15.20
N THR A 323 -27.61 14.17 -15.91
CA THR A 323 -27.43 15.57 -16.35
C THR A 323 -28.37 15.93 -17.51
N THR A 324 -28.81 14.95 -18.30
CA THR A 324 -29.72 15.18 -19.43
C THR A 324 -31.19 15.25 -19.02
N GLU A 325 -31.58 14.58 -17.92
CA GLU A 325 -32.96 14.56 -17.39
C GLU A 325 -33.34 15.82 -16.60
N ILE A 326 -32.37 16.55 -16.02
CA ILE A 326 -32.61 17.77 -15.24
C ILE A 326 -32.15 18.99 -16.05
N LYS A 327 -33.01 19.49 -16.93
CA LYS A 327 -32.83 20.79 -17.62
C LYS A 327 -33.75 21.84 -17.01
N GLU A 328 -33.32 23.09 -16.98
CA GLU A 328 -34.18 24.22 -16.58
C GLU A 328 -35.47 24.23 -17.44
N GLY A 329 -36.63 24.05 -16.80
CA GLY A 329 -37.92 23.88 -17.48
C GLY A 329 -38.39 22.44 -17.69
N SER A 330 -37.71 21.43 -17.14
CA SER A 330 -38.20 20.04 -17.11
C SER A 330 -39.51 19.94 -16.34
N VAL A 331 -40.55 19.44 -17.01
CA VAL A 331 -41.88 19.17 -16.43
C VAL A 331 -41.85 17.74 -15.87
N PHE A 332 -42.21 17.60 -14.59
CA PHE A 332 -42.30 16.31 -13.92
C PHE A 332 -43.78 15.95 -13.76
N ASP A 333 -44.14 14.71 -14.08
CA ASP A 333 -45.52 14.23 -14.03
C ASP A 333 -46.03 14.05 -12.59
N SER A 334 -45.13 13.94 -11.60
CA SER A 334 -45.48 13.86 -10.19
C SER A 334 -44.45 14.49 -9.24
N ILE A 335 -44.88 14.75 -8.00
CA ILE A 335 -44.01 15.20 -6.90
C ILE A 335 -42.99 14.13 -6.54
N ASP A 336 -43.33 12.85 -6.68
CA ASP A 336 -42.43 11.73 -6.41
C ASP A 336 -41.34 11.61 -7.48
N ASP A 337 -41.67 11.91 -8.75
CA ASP A 337 -40.68 11.98 -9.84
C ASP A 337 -39.71 13.14 -9.64
N PHE A 338 -40.22 14.30 -9.23
CA PHE A 338 -39.38 15.44 -8.84
C PHE A 338 -38.51 15.10 -7.61
N ALA A 339 -39.08 14.47 -6.58
CA ALA A 339 -38.34 14.09 -5.38
C ALA A 339 -37.27 13.04 -5.68
N THR A 340 -37.55 12.08 -6.55
CA THR A 340 -36.60 11.05 -6.98
C THR A 340 -35.47 11.65 -7.82
N ALA A 341 -35.80 12.56 -8.74
CA ALA A 341 -34.82 13.30 -9.54
C ALA A 341 -33.96 14.26 -8.68
N ALA A 342 -34.54 14.91 -7.67
CA ALA A 342 -33.85 15.88 -6.82
C ALA A 342 -33.06 15.26 -5.67
N SER A 343 -33.51 14.13 -5.10
CA SER A 343 -32.89 13.47 -3.94
C SER A 343 -32.05 12.24 -4.28
N GLY A 344 -32.16 11.72 -5.50
CA GLY A 344 -31.42 10.54 -5.96
C GLY A 344 -31.84 9.22 -5.31
N VAL A 345 -32.93 9.20 -4.54
CA VAL A 345 -33.50 8.01 -3.87
C VAL A 345 -35.03 8.08 -3.99
N ALA A 346 -35.67 6.98 -4.42
CA ALA A 346 -37.13 6.91 -4.52
C ALA A 346 -37.79 6.99 -3.12
N PRO A 347 -38.88 7.75 -2.92
CA PRO A 347 -39.56 7.81 -1.64
C PRO A 347 -40.21 6.46 -1.32
N ALA A 348 -39.81 5.85 -0.20
CA ALA A 348 -40.39 4.60 0.27
C ALA A 348 -41.85 4.82 0.71
N GLN A 349 -42.80 4.20 0.01
CA GLN A 349 -44.19 4.12 0.45
C GLN A 349 -44.27 3.37 1.80
N GLN A 350 -44.52 4.11 2.88
CA GLN A 350 -44.81 3.55 4.20
C GLN A 350 -46.12 2.75 4.16
N ARG A 351 -46.03 1.43 4.10
CA ARG A 351 -47.14 0.54 4.50
C ARG A 351 -47.05 0.32 6.01
N ARG A 352 -48.07 0.80 6.74
CA ARG A 352 -48.26 0.55 8.18
C ARG A 352 -48.52 -0.94 8.41
N GLY A 353 -47.63 -1.63 9.14
CA GLY A 353 -47.82 -2.99 9.65
C GLY A 353 -47.75 -3.01 11.18
N LEU A 354 -48.77 -3.57 11.82
CA LEU A 354 -48.96 -3.65 13.26
C LEU A 354 -47.92 -4.56 13.94
N HIS A 355 -47.28 -4.07 15.01
CA HIS A 355 -46.43 -4.87 15.89
C HIS A 355 -47.27 -5.73 16.83
N THR A 356 -47.02 -7.05 16.85
CA THR A 356 -47.33 -7.90 18.02
C THR A 356 -46.02 -8.49 18.54
N SER A 357 -45.74 -8.25 19.81
CA SER A 357 -44.55 -8.74 20.50
C SER A 357 -44.87 -10.07 21.18
N VAL A 358 -44.06 -11.09 20.90
CA VAL A 358 -44.01 -12.31 21.70
C VAL A 358 -42.57 -12.54 22.11
N ARG A 359 -42.32 -12.43 23.42
CA ARG A 359 -41.08 -12.88 24.05
C ARG A 359 -41.09 -14.41 24.11
N SER A 360 -39.97 -15.04 23.74
CA SER A 360 -39.62 -16.34 24.31
C SER A 360 -38.17 -16.32 24.80
N SER A 361 -38.01 -16.85 26.01
CA SER A 361 -36.78 -17.05 26.75
C SER A 361 -36.30 -18.51 26.60
N LEU A 362 -35.03 -18.73 26.98
CA LEU A 362 -34.34 -19.99 27.37
C LEU A 362 -33.27 -20.40 26.34
N SER A 363 -31.99 -20.14 26.61
CA SER A 363 -31.04 -20.93 27.43
C SER A 363 -30.72 -22.31 26.86
N ASN A 364 -29.48 -22.54 26.40
CA ASN A 364 -28.54 -23.48 27.05
C ASN A 364 -27.23 -23.75 26.28
N PHE A 365 -26.13 -23.74 27.04
CA PHE A 365 -24.90 -24.53 26.91
C PHE A 365 -24.00 -24.40 25.66
N VAL A 366 -22.83 -23.76 25.86
CA VAL A 366 -21.63 -23.92 25.03
C VAL A 366 -20.59 -24.75 25.81
N PRO A 367 -20.05 -25.87 25.27
CA PRO A 367 -18.98 -26.62 25.93
C PRO A 367 -17.66 -25.86 25.84
N ARG A 368 -16.94 -25.76 26.97
CA ARG A 368 -15.55 -25.28 27.02
C ARG A 368 -14.63 -26.23 26.25
N ARG A 369 -14.10 -25.80 25.11
CA ARG A 369 -12.88 -26.38 24.52
C ARG A 369 -11.67 -25.54 24.93
N SER A 370 -10.75 -26.17 25.63
CA SER A 370 -9.41 -25.68 25.96
C SER A 370 -8.55 -25.65 24.69
N TYR A 371 -8.11 -24.45 24.29
CA TYR A 371 -7.10 -24.29 23.23
C TYR A 371 -5.70 -24.48 23.82
N PRO A 372 -4.81 -25.30 23.23
CA PRO A 372 -3.39 -25.21 23.49
C PRO A 372 -2.83 -23.93 22.88
N LYS A 373 -1.91 -23.28 23.60
CA LYS A 373 -1.21 -22.05 23.21
C LYS A 373 -0.36 -22.31 21.97
N ALA A 374 -0.69 -21.67 20.85
CA ALA A 374 0.22 -21.58 19.72
C ALA A 374 0.97 -20.24 19.79
N SER A 375 2.27 -20.30 20.06
CA SER A 375 3.19 -19.18 19.91
C SER A 375 3.64 -19.12 18.45
N PHE A 376 3.00 -18.29 17.65
CA PHE A 376 3.49 -17.94 16.32
C PHE A 376 4.23 -16.61 16.40
N GLN A 377 5.55 -16.65 16.25
CA GLN A 377 6.39 -15.47 16.09
C GLN A 377 7.16 -15.62 14.79
N GLN A 378 6.85 -14.76 13.81
CA GLN A 378 7.82 -14.28 12.83
C GLN A 378 7.22 -13.23 11.89
N THR A 379 7.96 -12.15 11.57
CA THR A 379 8.19 -11.65 10.18
C THR A 379 9.14 -10.46 9.99
N ARG A 380 9.68 -10.37 8.77
CA ARG A 380 10.65 -9.40 8.23
C ARG A 380 10.60 -7.99 8.81
N SER A 381 11.43 -7.91 9.82
CA SER A 381 12.18 -6.85 10.45
C SER A 381 12.91 -7.63 11.56
N LEU A 382 14.07 -7.20 12.01
CA LEU A 382 14.79 -7.96 13.02
C LEU A 382 14.03 -8.04 14.36
N HIS A 383 13.13 -9.00 14.48
CA HIS A 383 12.32 -9.22 15.68
C HIS A 383 13.19 -9.99 16.66
N LEU A 384 13.78 -9.25 17.60
CA LEU A 384 14.40 -9.88 18.76
C LEU A 384 13.28 -10.57 19.53
N ASP A 385 13.22 -11.90 19.44
CA ASP A 385 12.34 -12.68 20.30
C ASP A 385 12.63 -12.39 21.78
N ARG A 386 11.76 -12.84 22.68
CA ARG A 386 11.90 -12.58 24.12
C ARG A 386 13.30 -12.92 24.65
N ALA A 387 13.93 -13.97 24.14
CA ALA A 387 15.26 -14.41 24.57
C ALA A 387 16.36 -13.50 24.01
N ALA A 388 16.25 -13.05 22.76
CA ALA A 388 17.17 -12.13 22.11
C ALA A 388 17.06 -10.71 22.67
N SER A 389 15.85 -10.25 22.98
CA SER A 389 15.56 -8.97 23.65
C SER A 389 16.08 -8.96 25.09
N GLN A 390 15.92 -10.06 25.83
CA GLN A 390 16.54 -10.21 27.16
C GLN A 390 18.06 -10.24 27.10
N ARG A 391 18.67 -10.89 26.10
CA ARG A 391 20.14 -10.88 25.94
C ARG A 391 20.70 -9.49 25.64
N LEU A 392 19.98 -8.69 24.85
CA LEU A 392 20.37 -7.30 24.56
C LEU A 392 20.26 -6.41 25.81
N LEU A 393 19.27 -6.66 26.69
CA LEU A 393 19.09 -5.96 27.97
C LEU A 393 20.07 -6.43 29.07
N ASN A 394 20.48 -7.69 29.04
CA ASN A 394 21.29 -8.32 30.09
C ASN A 394 22.79 -7.97 30.04
N GLU A 395 23.24 -7.12 29.12
CA GLU A 395 24.59 -6.54 29.22
C GLU A 395 24.74 -5.57 30.41
N THR A 396 23.65 -5.27 31.16
CA THR A 396 23.73 -4.39 32.36
C THR A 396 22.85 -4.74 33.58
N SER A 397 22.09 -5.84 33.65
CA SER A 397 21.35 -6.13 34.90
C SER A 397 20.98 -7.59 35.17
N THR A 398 21.27 -8.04 36.39
CA THR A 398 20.81 -9.27 37.04
C THR A 398 19.54 -9.00 37.83
N SER A 399 18.36 -9.40 37.32
CA SER A 399 17.19 -9.57 38.19
C SER A 399 16.18 -10.57 37.61
N GLU A 400 16.09 -11.73 38.28
CA GLU A 400 15.01 -12.70 38.12
C GLU A 400 13.80 -12.25 38.96
N GLN A 401 12.68 -11.93 38.30
CA GLN A 401 11.28 -12.15 38.73
C GLN A 401 10.32 -11.27 37.89
N LEU A 402 9.76 -11.85 36.82
CA LEU A 402 8.72 -11.19 36.01
C LEU A 402 7.33 -11.43 36.65
N GLN A 403 6.75 -10.40 37.27
CA GLN A 403 5.35 -10.43 37.74
C GLN A 403 4.40 -9.90 36.66
N PHE A 404 3.47 -10.73 36.18
CA PHE A 404 2.46 -10.33 35.19
C PHE A 404 1.28 -9.60 35.85
N SER A 405 1.16 -8.30 35.59
CA SER A 405 -0.01 -7.48 35.92
C SER A 405 -1.21 -7.79 35.00
N ARG A 406 -2.45 -7.66 35.51
CA ARG A 406 -3.71 -7.81 34.72
C ARG A 406 -3.95 -6.68 33.69
N ARG A 407 -3.18 -5.59 33.72
CA ARG A 407 -3.21 -4.50 32.74
C ARG A 407 -1.79 -4.20 32.28
N THR A 408 -1.51 -4.40 31.00
CA THR A 408 -0.23 -4.03 30.39
C THR A 408 -0.38 -2.67 29.71
N ARG A 409 0.68 -1.87 29.76
CA ARG A 409 0.78 -0.62 29.03
C ARG A 409 1.66 -0.83 27.82
N TYR A 410 1.27 -0.19 26.72
CA TYR A 410 2.04 -0.19 25.50
C TYR A 410 2.58 1.21 25.24
N LEU A 411 3.87 1.32 24.98
CA LEU A 411 4.52 2.54 24.49
C LEU A 411 5.43 2.16 23.33
N ALA A 412 5.26 2.82 22.19
CA ALA A 412 6.19 2.69 21.09
C ALA A 412 6.59 4.04 20.51
N LEU A 413 7.82 4.11 20.02
CA LEU A 413 8.27 5.11 19.05
C LEU A 413 8.16 4.50 17.65
N SER A 414 7.42 5.17 16.77
CA SER A 414 7.13 4.71 15.42
C SER A 414 7.04 5.87 14.45
N ILE A 415 6.51 5.63 13.26
CA ILE A 415 6.33 6.62 12.20
C ILE A 415 4.85 6.90 12.02
N ASP A 416 4.49 8.18 11.96
CA ASP A 416 3.20 8.59 11.42
C ASP A 416 3.35 8.94 9.94
N ARG A 417 2.65 8.18 9.10
CA ARG A 417 2.74 8.31 7.64
C ARG A 417 2.10 9.59 7.12
N ALA A 418 1.12 10.15 7.84
CA ALA A 418 0.39 11.34 7.43
C ALA A 418 1.21 12.61 7.66
N THR A 419 1.88 12.71 8.81
CA THR A 419 2.79 13.82 9.11
C THR A 419 4.20 13.61 8.56
N ARG A 420 4.50 12.42 8.05
CA ARG A 420 5.82 12.03 7.50
C ARG A 420 6.91 12.31 8.53
N SER A 421 6.69 11.85 9.75
CA SER A 421 7.56 12.10 10.91
C SER A 421 7.46 10.95 11.92
N GLN A 422 8.34 10.96 12.92
CA GLN A 422 8.17 10.10 14.08
C GLN A 422 6.89 10.44 14.86
N CYS A 423 6.36 9.46 15.57
CA CYS A 423 5.25 9.59 16.51
C CYS A 423 5.37 8.59 17.66
N LEU A 424 4.65 8.86 18.75
CA LEU A 424 4.51 7.90 19.85
C LEU A 424 3.15 7.21 19.76
N VAL A 425 3.14 5.90 19.95
CA VAL A 425 1.93 5.08 19.99
C VAL A 425 1.76 4.56 21.41
N THR A 426 0.57 4.74 21.98
CA THR A 426 0.27 4.34 23.36
C THR A 426 -1.01 3.53 23.46
N ALA A 427 -1.05 2.57 24.38
CA ALA A 427 -2.29 1.86 24.73
C ALA A 427 -2.28 1.38 26.18
N VAL A 428 -3.48 1.15 26.72
CA VAL A 428 -3.68 0.41 27.99
C VAL A 428 -4.45 -0.86 27.65
N LEU A 429 -3.74 -1.96 27.53
CA LEU A 429 -4.26 -3.22 26.99
C LEU A 429 -4.84 -4.10 28.11
N PRO A 430 -6.11 -4.55 28.00
CA PRO A 430 -6.72 -5.49 28.94
C PRO A 430 -6.34 -6.95 28.64
N GLY A 431 -5.06 -7.23 28.39
CA GLY A 431 -4.53 -8.56 28.02
C GLY A 431 -4.20 -8.72 26.53
N THR A 432 -3.93 -9.96 26.08
CA THR A 432 -3.32 -10.27 24.77
C THR A 432 -4.19 -10.00 23.54
N LYS A 433 -5.53 -9.88 23.70
CA LYS A 433 -6.46 -9.65 22.58
C LYS A 433 -6.58 -8.18 22.15
N GLY A 434 -5.98 -7.24 22.88
CA GLY A 434 -6.14 -5.81 22.62
C GLY A 434 -5.47 -5.30 21.33
N TRP A 435 -4.56 -6.07 20.76
CA TRP A 435 -3.76 -5.69 19.58
C TRP A 435 -4.55 -5.60 18.28
N TYR A 436 -5.68 -6.31 18.16
CA TYR A 436 -6.44 -6.40 16.91
C TYR A 436 -7.47 -5.28 16.72
N ALA A 437 -7.66 -4.41 17.71
CA ALA A 437 -8.59 -3.29 17.63
C ALA A 437 -7.81 -1.97 17.55
N PRO A 438 -7.76 -1.31 16.37
CA PRO A 438 -7.04 -0.05 16.19
C PRO A 438 -7.46 1.05 17.19
N SER A 439 -8.74 1.05 17.59
CA SER A 439 -9.31 1.99 18.57
C SER A 439 -8.69 1.92 19.98
N ASN A 440 -7.92 0.87 20.29
CA ASN A 440 -7.23 0.75 21.57
C ASN A 440 -5.95 1.60 21.64
N PHE A 441 -5.44 2.03 20.51
CA PHE A 441 -4.19 2.77 20.40
C PHE A 441 -4.46 4.27 20.24
N ASN A 442 -3.58 5.07 20.84
CA ASN A 442 -3.55 6.51 20.68
C ASN A 442 -2.21 6.91 20.07
N LYS A 443 -2.21 7.98 19.27
CA LYS A 443 -1.00 8.58 18.73
C LYS A 443 -0.70 9.91 19.41
N ILE A 444 0.57 10.19 19.67
CA ILE A 444 1.09 11.52 19.99
C ILE A 444 2.03 11.90 18.85
N LEU A 445 1.60 12.87 18.05
CA LEU A 445 2.39 13.45 16.97
C LEU A 445 3.47 14.36 17.57
N LEU A 446 4.67 14.31 17.00
CA LEU A 446 5.72 15.27 17.33
C LEU A 446 5.40 16.63 16.70
N PRO A 447 5.85 17.75 17.32
CA PRO A 447 5.69 19.07 16.72
C PRO A 447 6.41 19.16 15.36
N PRO A 448 5.92 19.96 14.41
CA PRO A 448 6.54 20.07 13.07
C PRO A 448 8.00 20.51 13.06
N SER A 449 8.47 21.19 14.11
CA SER A 449 9.86 21.61 14.28
C SER A 449 10.81 20.48 14.70
N ALA A 450 10.29 19.34 15.18
CA ALA A 450 11.10 18.21 15.60
C ALA A 450 11.56 17.39 14.39
N THR A 451 12.87 17.16 14.29
CA THR A 451 13.43 16.19 13.34
C THR A 451 13.32 14.77 13.89
N ASP A 452 13.59 14.59 15.17
CA ASP A 452 13.38 13.35 15.93
C ASP A 452 12.95 13.65 17.38
N ILE A 453 12.51 12.62 18.10
CA ILE A 453 12.09 12.78 19.51
C ILE A 453 13.21 13.27 20.44
N LEU A 454 14.48 12.94 20.15
CA LEU A 454 15.62 13.31 20.98
C LEU A 454 15.94 14.81 20.88
N THR A 455 15.63 15.45 19.76
CA THR A 455 15.78 16.91 19.60
C THR A 455 14.89 17.73 20.52
N LEU A 456 13.86 17.12 21.10
CA LEU A 456 12.97 17.79 22.04
C LEU A 456 13.47 17.67 23.49
N ASP A 457 14.43 16.81 23.80
CA ASP A 457 14.86 16.57 25.18
C ASP A 457 15.34 17.87 25.85
N GLY A 458 14.80 18.15 27.04
CA GLY A 458 15.05 19.39 27.78
C GLY A 458 14.26 20.62 27.31
N THR A 459 13.38 20.52 26.30
CA THR A 459 12.50 21.63 25.89
C THR A 459 11.13 21.58 26.58
N LYS A 460 10.35 22.66 26.47
CA LYS A 460 8.96 22.70 26.98
C LYS A 460 8.05 21.72 26.24
N GLU A 461 8.30 21.50 24.95
CA GLU A 461 7.55 20.52 24.14
C GLU A 461 7.76 19.09 24.65
N TRP A 462 8.96 18.76 25.13
CA TRP A 462 9.22 17.47 25.76
C TRP A 462 8.43 17.28 27.04
N GLU A 463 8.38 18.29 27.92
CA GLU A 463 7.57 18.24 29.15
C GLU A 463 6.08 18.02 28.82
N LEU A 464 5.57 18.68 27.79
CA LEU A 464 4.20 18.51 27.29
C LEU A 464 3.95 17.09 26.74
N ILE A 465 4.90 16.55 25.97
CA ILE A 465 4.82 15.18 25.43
C ILE A 465 4.78 14.18 26.58
N VAL A 466 5.71 14.27 27.54
CA VAL A 466 5.77 13.37 28.70
C VAL A 466 4.48 13.43 29.52
N THR A 467 3.95 14.64 29.75
CA THR A 467 2.68 14.84 30.46
C THR A 467 1.50 14.17 29.73
N LYS A 468 1.41 14.35 28.40
CA LYS A 468 0.37 13.71 27.58
C LYS A 468 0.51 12.19 27.59
N LEU A 469 1.74 11.69 27.57
CA LEU A 469 2.10 10.27 27.66
C LEU A 469 1.57 9.65 28.97
N MET A 470 1.83 10.30 30.10
CA MET A 470 1.33 9.88 31.42
C MET A 470 -0.20 9.79 31.46
N GLY A 471 -0.87 10.78 30.85
CA GLY A 471 -2.33 10.80 30.73
C GLY A 471 -2.88 9.63 29.90
N GLN A 472 -2.37 9.44 28.68
CA GLN A 472 -2.84 8.36 27.79
C GLN A 472 -2.56 6.96 28.37
N LEU A 473 -1.43 6.79 29.04
CA LEU A 473 -1.05 5.54 29.70
C LEU A 473 -1.73 5.35 31.07
N LYS A 474 -2.50 6.32 31.57
CA LYS A 474 -3.16 6.27 32.88
C LYS A 474 -2.16 5.98 34.00
N ILE A 475 -1.04 6.71 34.00
CA ILE A 475 0.00 6.65 35.04
C ILE A 475 -0.26 7.82 35.99
N LYS A 476 -0.49 7.52 37.27
CA LYS A 476 -0.61 8.54 38.31
C LYS A 476 0.80 8.91 38.77
N ASP A 477 1.07 10.21 38.90
CA ASP A 477 2.37 10.72 39.36
C ASP A 477 2.26 11.23 40.81
N PRO A 478 2.62 10.41 41.82
CA PRO A 478 2.57 10.84 43.21
C PRO A 478 3.76 11.71 43.66
N SER A 479 4.81 11.95 42.83
CA SER A 479 6.07 12.54 43.32
C SER A 479 6.93 13.35 42.33
N GLY A 480 6.48 13.63 41.10
CA GLY A 480 7.30 14.31 40.08
C GLY A 480 8.18 13.34 39.28
N SER A 481 7.71 12.10 39.08
CA SER A 481 8.44 11.00 38.44
C SER A 481 8.50 11.08 36.90
N THR A 482 8.21 12.23 36.29
CA THR A 482 8.34 12.49 34.84
C THR A 482 9.72 12.16 34.30
N ALA A 483 10.77 12.36 35.11
CA ALA A 483 12.15 12.05 34.75
C ALA A 483 12.39 10.57 34.39
N SER A 484 11.71 9.63 35.07
CA SER A 484 11.90 8.20 34.80
C SER A 484 11.26 7.76 33.48
N LEU A 485 10.08 8.29 33.14
CA LEU A 485 9.47 8.03 31.84
C LEU A 485 10.22 8.74 30.71
N GLY A 486 10.76 9.94 30.99
CA GLY A 486 11.67 10.64 30.08
C GLY A 486 12.92 9.82 29.74
N ASN A 487 13.50 9.10 30.71
CA ASN A 487 14.62 8.18 30.45
C ASN A 487 14.21 7.06 29.47
N VAL A 488 13.07 6.40 29.69
CA VAL A 488 12.55 5.36 28.78
C VAL A 488 12.35 5.92 27.37
N LEU A 489 11.81 7.13 27.26
CA LEU A 489 11.60 7.80 25.98
C LEU A 489 12.92 8.12 25.26
N ARG A 490 13.95 8.54 26.00
CA ARG A 490 15.31 8.71 25.46
C ARG A 490 15.90 7.40 24.96
N ASP A 491 15.76 6.32 25.73
CA ASP A 491 16.29 5.02 25.36
C ASP A 491 15.59 4.49 24.09
N LEU A 492 14.27 4.65 23.99
CA LEU A 492 13.51 4.36 22.78
C LEU A 492 13.99 5.20 21.59
N GLY A 493 14.18 6.51 21.77
CA GLY A 493 14.71 7.41 20.75
C GLY A 493 16.10 7.00 20.27
N ARG A 494 16.97 6.59 21.20
CA ARG A 494 18.32 6.12 20.90
C ARG A 494 18.28 4.83 20.08
N VAL A 495 17.54 3.82 20.55
CA VAL A 495 17.40 2.55 19.82
C VAL A 495 16.81 2.79 18.43
N PHE A 496 15.77 3.61 18.33
CA PHE A 496 15.11 3.91 17.05
C PHE A 496 16.09 4.50 16.04
N ARG A 497 16.90 5.47 16.46
CA ARG A 497 17.89 6.14 15.61
C ARG A 497 19.10 5.27 15.31
N GLU A 498 19.77 4.73 16.33
CA GLU A 498 21.03 4.00 16.18
C GLU A 498 20.86 2.65 15.49
N LYS A 499 19.67 2.04 15.57
CA LYS A 499 19.38 0.75 14.93
C LYS A 499 18.59 0.88 13.64
N GLU A 500 18.34 2.10 13.13
CA GLU A 500 17.55 2.30 11.90
C GLU A 500 16.17 1.61 12.01
N ALA A 501 15.52 1.76 13.17
CA ALA A 501 14.25 1.10 13.41
C ALA A 501 13.11 1.82 12.69
N LYS A 502 12.11 1.07 12.24
CA LYS A 502 10.80 1.59 11.82
C LYS A 502 9.79 1.61 12.97
N HIS A 503 10.01 0.77 13.97
CA HIS A 503 9.16 0.66 15.15
C HIS A 503 9.95 0.14 16.35
N VAL A 504 9.81 0.78 17.51
CA VAL A 504 10.38 0.30 18.78
C VAL A 504 9.28 0.39 19.84
N GLY A 505 8.75 -0.76 20.25
CA GLY A 505 7.62 -0.88 21.19
C GLY A 505 7.98 -1.63 22.46
N LEU A 506 7.34 -1.24 23.56
CA LEU A 506 7.47 -1.84 24.89
C LEU A 506 6.10 -2.18 25.45
N GLU A 507 5.95 -3.39 25.96
CA GLU A 507 4.91 -3.74 26.92
C GLU A 507 5.48 -3.70 28.33
N PHE A 508 4.86 -2.92 29.22
CA PHE A 508 5.41 -2.71 30.57
C PHE A 508 4.33 -2.56 31.64
N GLY A 509 4.74 -2.83 32.87
CA GLY A 509 3.97 -2.59 34.09
C GLY A 509 4.33 -1.25 34.73
N VAL A 510 3.58 -0.84 35.74
CA VAL A 510 3.94 0.32 36.57
C VAL A 510 3.92 -0.13 38.01
N HIS A 511 5.06 0.01 38.68
CA HIS A 511 5.21 -0.25 40.10
C HIS A 511 5.68 1.02 40.80
N SER A 512 5.20 1.26 42.02
CA SER A 512 5.67 2.37 42.84
C SER A 512 6.45 1.80 44.02
N GLN A 513 7.71 2.20 44.16
CA GLN A 513 8.59 1.78 45.24
C GLN A 513 9.33 3.01 45.76
N GLN A 514 9.31 3.23 47.08
CA GLN A 514 10.03 4.34 47.74
C GLN A 514 9.79 5.71 47.07
N ASN A 515 8.54 6.01 46.70
CA ASN A 515 8.15 7.27 46.03
C ASN A 515 8.76 7.49 44.63
N ARG A 516 9.30 6.44 43.99
CA ARG A 516 9.76 6.42 42.60
C ARG A 516 8.89 5.48 41.77
N LEU A 517 8.59 5.86 40.52
CA LEU A 517 7.96 4.97 39.55
C LEU A 517 9.00 4.06 38.89
N LEU A 518 8.69 2.77 38.86
CA LEU A 518 9.44 1.73 38.14
C LEU A 518 8.58 1.18 37.00
N PHE A 519 9.23 0.93 35.86
CA PHE A 519 8.59 0.46 34.63
C PHE A 519 9.15 -0.92 34.24
N PRO A 520 8.75 -2.01 34.92
CA PRO A 520 9.18 -3.35 34.54
C PRO A 520 8.70 -3.66 33.11
N VAL A 521 9.65 -3.90 32.20
CA VAL A 521 9.38 -4.28 30.81
C VAL A 521 9.06 -5.78 30.78
N TYR A 522 7.90 -6.11 30.22
CA TYR A 522 7.43 -7.49 30.03
C TYR A 522 7.74 -8.02 28.64
N ASP A 523 7.68 -7.14 27.65
CA ASP A 523 8.01 -7.46 26.25
C ASP A 523 8.57 -6.23 25.53
N MET A 524 9.41 -6.47 24.53
CA MET A 524 9.98 -5.43 23.67
C MET A 524 9.94 -5.92 22.22
N ARG A 525 9.44 -5.06 21.33
CA ARG A 525 9.39 -5.30 19.90
C ARG A 525 10.20 -4.25 19.18
N VAL A 526 11.24 -4.69 18.48
CA VAL A 526 12.05 -3.83 17.62
C VAL A 526 11.85 -4.30 16.19
N GLU A 527 11.49 -3.37 15.32
CA GLU A 527 11.40 -3.62 13.89
C GLU A 527 12.44 -2.75 13.19
N LEU A 528 13.43 -3.40 12.59
CA LEU A 528 14.47 -2.72 11.80
C LEU A 528 14.05 -2.54 10.35
N ASP A 529 14.62 -1.51 9.73
CA ASP A 529 14.50 -1.27 8.31
C ASP A 529 15.58 -2.03 7.51
N ASP A 530 15.15 -3.04 6.76
CA ASP A 530 16.03 -3.85 5.92
C ASP A 530 16.74 -3.03 4.83
N ALA A 531 16.15 -1.92 4.39
CA ALA A 531 16.75 -1.06 3.36
C ALA A 531 18.04 -0.41 3.87
N ALA A 532 18.11 -0.05 5.16
CA ALA A 532 19.32 0.49 5.77
C ALA A 532 20.53 -0.45 5.58
N SER A 533 20.31 -1.76 5.64
CA SER A 533 21.34 -2.76 5.37
C SER A 533 21.56 -3.02 3.88
N ARG A 534 20.49 -3.31 3.13
CA ARG A 534 20.60 -3.76 1.75
C ARG A 534 21.11 -2.68 0.79
N SER A 535 20.56 -1.48 0.88
CA SER A 535 20.92 -0.37 -0.02
C SER A 535 21.77 0.69 0.67
N GLY A 536 21.53 0.92 1.97
CA GLY A 536 22.27 1.89 2.77
C GLY A 536 23.67 1.41 3.18
N GLY A 537 23.92 0.09 3.19
CA GLY A 537 25.20 -0.50 3.60
C GLY A 537 25.49 -0.36 5.11
N ARG A 538 24.46 -0.07 5.93
CA ARG A 538 24.56 0.15 7.38
C ARG A 538 23.99 -1.04 8.15
N LEU A 539 24.49 -1.33 9.35
CA LEU A 539 23.95 -2.40 10.21
C LEU A 539 23.95 -3.81 9.58
N GLY A 540 24.87 -4.09 8.66
CA GLY A 540 24.97 -5.41 8.02
C GLY A 540 25.27 -6.53 9.01
N ASP A 541 26.11 -6.25 10.00
CA ASP A 541 26.44 -7.14 11.12
C ASP A 541 25.23 -7.45 12.00
N VAL A 542 24.38 -6.46 12.27
CA VAL A 542 23.13 -6.62 13.02
C VAL A 542 22.17 -7.50 12.24
N HIS A 543 22.00 -7.25 10.94
CA HIS A 543 21.12 -8.07 10.09
C HIS A 543 21.65 -9.49 9.90
N GLU A 544 22.96 -9.69 9.82
CA GLU A 544 23.55 -11.02 9.74
C GLU A 544 23.40 -11.80 11.05
N LYS A 545 23.79 -11.18 12.17
CA LYS A 545 23.80 -11.80 13.50
C LYS A 545 22.41 -12.23 13.96
N TYR A 546 21.42 -11.36 13.75
CA TYR A 546 20.09 -11.61 14.26
C TYR A 546 19.13 -12.07 13.14
N GLY A 547 19.38 -11.78 11.86
CA GLY A 547 18.55 -12.28 10.76
C GLY A 547 18.65 -13.80 10.59
N ALA A 548 19.75 -14.40 11.05
CA ALA A 548 19.88 -15.85 11.20
C ALA A 548 18.98 -16.45 12.30
N LEU A 549 18.48 -15.63 13.23
CA LEU A 549 17.52 -16.03 14.27
C LEU A 549 16.06 -15.90 13.81
N GLU A 550 15.83 -15.34 12.61
CA GLU A 550 14.51 -15.26 12.00
C GLU A 550 14.10 -16.65 11.47
N ALA A 551 13.07 -17.27 12.05
CA ALA A 551 12.55 -18.58 11.66
C ALA A 551 11.86 -18.64 10.27
N ARG A 552 12.56 -18.35 9.16
CA ARG A 552 11.93 -18.12 7.84
C ARG A 552 11.27 -19.37 7.25
N ASP A 553 10.28 -19.13 6.39
CA ASP A 553 9.67 -20.17 5.57
C ASP A 553 10.76 -20.92 4.75
N PRO A 554 10.69 -22.26 4.63
CA PRO A 554 11.65 -23.04 3.85
C PRO A 554 11.83 -22.48 2.44
N GLY A 555 13.08 -22.39 1.97
CA GLY A 555 13.40 -21.88 0.63
C GLY A 555 13.26 -20.37 0.44
N ALA A 556 12.57 -19.66 1.34
CA ALA A 556 12.32 -18.21 1.21
C ALA A 556 13.60 -17.41 1.09
N ARG A 557 14.59 -17.65 1.98
CA ARG A 557 15.88 -16.96 2.00
C ARG A 557 16.64 -17.04 0.68
N GLU A 558 16.59 -18.19 0.04
CA GLU A 558 17.27 -18.39 -1.24
C GLU A 558 16.51 -17.67 -2.36
N ALA A 559 15.17 -17.72 -2.36
CA ALA A 559 14.36 -16.99 -3.31
C ALA A 559 14.53 -15.45 -3.21
N GLU A 560 14.80 -14.90 -2.03
CA GLU A 560 15.04 -13.44 -1.88
C GLU A 560 16.28 -12.95 -2.60
N LYS A 561 17.30 -13.81 -2.79
CA LYS A 561 18.50 -13.46 -3.55
C LYS A 561 18.16 -13.09 -4.99
N ASP A 562 17.09 -13.68 -5.52
CA ASP A 562 16.54 -13.42 -6.85
C ASP A 562 15.46 -12.33 -6.84
N GLY A 563 15.27 -11.64 -5.70
CA GLY A 563 14.27 -10.58 -5.54
C GLY A 563 12.84 -11.10 -5.29
N ILE A 564 12.66 -12.39 -5.01
CA ILE A 564 11.35 -12.99 -4.76
C ILE A 564 10.94 -12.78 -3.30
N VAL A 565 9.69 -12.36 -3.09
CA VAL A 565 9.08 -12.28 -1.76
C VAL A 565 8.12 -13.44 -1.60
N TYR A 566 8.39 -14.33 -0.66
CA TYR A 566 7.58 -15.52 -0.39
C TYR A 566 7.19 -15.62 1.08
N HIS A 567 5.90 -15.88 1.31
CA HIS A 567 5.34 -16.11 2.63
C HIS A 567 4.36 -17.29 2.59
N ARG A 568 4.54 -18.29 3.45
CA ARG A 568 3.50 -19.30 3.68
C ARG A 568 2.34 -18.65 4.43
N LEU A 569 1.13 -18.92 3.95
CA LEU A 569 -0.10 -18.48 4.58
C LEU A 569 -0.73 -19.67 5.31
N HIS A 570 -1.08 -19.43 6.58
CA HIS A 570 -1.76 -20.40 7.45
C HIS A 570 -1.15 -21.81 7.40
N PRO A 571 0.15 -22.00 7.67
CA PRO A 571 0.88 -23.26 7.43
C PRO A 571 0.24 -24.50 8.10
N GLU A 572 -0.49 -24.31 9.19
CA GLU A 572 -1.18 -25.39 9.93
C GLU A 572 -2.52 -25.81 9.33
N ASP A 573 -3.08 -25.03 8.39
CA ASP A 573 -4.38 -25.30 7.79
C ASP A 573 -4.19 -25.87 6.37
N ARG A 574 -4.53 -27.17 6.21
CA ARG A 574 -4.43 -27.88 4.92
C ARG A 574 -5.50 -27.45 3.90
N ALA A 575 -6.49 -26.66 4.32
CA ALA A 575 -7.44 -26.06 3.38
C ALA A 575 -6.76 -25.01 2.49
N TYR A 576 -5.65 -24.40 2.94
CA TYR A 576 -4.83 -23.49 2.14
C TYR A 576 -3.88 -24.29 1.23
N ASN A 577 -4.32 -24.51 0.00
CA ASN A 577 -3.74 -25.50 -0.92
C ASN A 577 -3.54 -24.98 -2.36
N ILE A 578 -3.83 -23.71 -2.63
CA ILE A 578 -3.56 -23.06 -3.92
C ILE A 578 -2.22 -22.32 -3.83
N GLY A 579 -1.19 -22.82 -4.51
CA GLY A 579 0.08 -22.11 -4.63
C GLY A 579 -0.09 -20.88 -5.51
N THR A 580 0.40 -19.69 -5.12
CA THR A 580 0.31 -18.49 -5.97
C THR A 580 1.68 -18.08 -6.48
N LEU A 581 1.75 -17.64 -7.74
CA LEU A 581 2.93 -17.03 -8.37
C LEU A 581 2.47 -15.78 -9.12
N VAL A 582 2.88 -14.61 -8.62
CA VAL A 582 2.40 -13.33 -9.13
C VAL A 582 3.54 -12.34 -9.25
N ASN A 583 3.50 -11.42 -10.22
CA ASN A 583 4.46 -10.32 -10.30
C ASN A 583 3.88 -9.01 -9.75
N GLY A 584 4.65 -8.36 -8.88
CA GLY A 584 4.30 -7.13 -8.20
C GLY A 584 3.41 -7.36 -6.98
N ALA A 585 3.86 -6.85 -5.84
CA ALA A 585 3.25 -7.02 -4.52
C ALA A 585 1.75 -6.71 -4.45
N GLY A 586 1.31 -5.61 -5.06
CA GLY A 586 -0.10 -5.22 -5.05
C GLY A 586 -1.00 -6.24 -5.77
N LEU A 587 -0.56 -6.72 -6.94
CA LEU A 587 -1.27 -7.74 -7.69
C LEU A 587 -1.23 -9.10 -6.95
N ALA A 588 -0.12 -9.42 -6.29
CA ALA A 588 -0.01 -10.63 -5.47
C ALA A 588 -0.99 -10.61 -4.29
N MET A 589 -1.08 -9.48 -3.58
CA MET A 589 -2.06 -9.30 -2.49
C MET A 589 -3.50 -9.41 -3.00
N ASN A 590 -3.81 -8.73 -4.11
CA ASN A 590 -5.16 -8.77 -4.68
C ASN A 590 -5.51 -10.16 -5.24
N THR A 591 -4.55 -10.91 -5.78
CA THR A 591 -4.75 -12.28 -6.24
C THR A 591 -5.16 -13.19 -5.09
N VAL A 592 -4.49 -13.08 -3.93
CA VAL A 592 -4.87 -13.81 -2.72
C VAL A 592 -6.29 -13.44 -2.28
N ASP A 593 -6.60 -12.14 -2.24
CA ASP A 593 -7.95 -11.66 -1.86
C ASP A 593 -9.04 -12.18 -2.80
N ALA A 594 -8.79 -12.12 -4.11
CA ALA A 594 -9.77 -12.45 -5.14
C ALA A 594 -9.97 -13.97 -5.23
N LEU A 595 -8.92 -14.79 -5.12
CA LEU A 595 -9.07 -16.25 -4.97
C LEU A 595 -9.95 -16.60 -3.76
N GLY A 596 -9.77 -15.88 -2.64
CA GLY A 596 -10.58 -16.05 -1.45
C GLY A 596 -12.07 -15.77 -1.65
N ARG A 597 -12.43 -14.80 -2.51
CA ARG A 597 -13.83 -14.53 -2.87
C ARG A 597 -14.46 -15.65 -3.69
N HIS A 598 -13.66 -16.35 -4.49
CA HIS A 598 -14.11 -17.51 -5.29
C HIS A 598 -14.16 -18.82 -4.48
N GLY A 599 -14.00 -18.76 -3.15
CA GLY A 599 -13.97 -19.94 -2.27
C GLY A 599 -12.59 -20.61 -2.16
N GLY A 600 -11.58 -20.07 -2.84
CA GLY A 600 -10.21 -20.56 -2.81
C GLY A 600 -9.43 -20.18 -1.56
N ARG A 601 -8.33 -20.89 -1.29
CA ARG A 601 -7.43 -20.58 -0.18
C ARG A 601 -5.97 -20.69 -0.62
N ALA A 602 -5.31 -19.54 -0.73
CA ALA A 602 -3.93 -19.44 -1.18
C ALA A 602 -2.95 -19.97 -0.11
N ALA A 603 -2.22 -21.04 -0.41
CA ALA A 603 -1.19 -21.62 0.45
C ALA A 603 -0.05 -20.65 0.78
N ASN A 604 0.19 -19.69 -0.11
CA ASN A 604 1.25 -18.70 0.01
C ASN A 604 0.86 -17.34 -0.60
N PHE A 605 1.60 -16.32 -0.20
CA PHE A 605 1.80 -15.09 -0.95
C PHE A 605 3.15 -15.18 -1.65
N LEU A 606 3.21 -14.94 -2.95
CA LEU A 606 4.47 -14.83 -3.68
C LEU A 606 4.44 -13.65 -4.66
N ASP A 607 5.41 -12.77 -4.51
CA ASP A 607 5.76 -11.74 -5.51
C ASP A 607 7.11 -12.11 -6.15
N THR A 608 7.11 -12.36 -7.45
CA THR A 608 8.32 -12.66 -8.24
C THR A 608 9.21 -11.43 -8.50
N GLY A 609 8.77 -10.25 -8.05
CA GLY A 609 9.36 -8.96 -8.35
C GLY A 609 8.83 -8.33 -9.64
N GLY A 610 9.27 -7.09 -9.92
CA GLY A 610 8.80 -6.29 -11.08
C GLY A 610 9.15 -6.86 -12.47
N LYS A 611 10.00 -7.90 -12.55
CA LYS A 611 10.31 -8.63 -13.79
C LYS A 611 10.17 -10.13 -13.58
N ALA A 612 9.20 -10.74 -14.26
CA ALA A 612 9.04 -12.18 -14.31
C ALA A 612 9.97 -12.79 -15.37
N THR A 613 11.25 -12.98 -15.02
CA THR A 613 12.23 -13.67 -15.87
C THR A 613 12.03 -15.18 -15.80
N SER A 614 12.57 -15.94 -16.76
CA SER A 614 12.46 -17.41 -16.73
C SER A 614 13.11 -18.02 -15.48
N GLU A 615 14.22 -17.44 -15.00
CA GLU A 615 14.92 -17.87 -13.78
C GLU A 615 14.09 -17.59 -12.53
N THR A 616 13.54 -16.37 -12.40
CA THR A 616 12.69 -16.03 -11.25
C THR A 616 11.40 -16.85 -11.22
N VAL A 617 10.79 -17.14 -12.38
CA VAL A 617 9.63 -18.04 -12.49
C VAL A 617 10.00 -19.46 -12.04
N LYS A 618 11.14 -20.01 -12.50
CA LYS A 618 11.62 -21.32 -12.08
C LYS A 618 11.81 -21.40 -10.57
N ARG A 619 12.55 -20.45 -9.99
CA ARG A 619 12.78 -20.38 -8.54
C ARG A 619 11.49 -20.27 -7.74
N SER A 620 10.50 -19.56 -8.29
CA SER A 620 9.18 -19.43 -7.68
C SER A 620 8.43 -20.76 -7.64
N PHE A 621 8.48 -21.56 -8.71
CA PHE A 621 7.93 -22.92 -8.67
C PHE A 621 8.65 -23.80 -7.65
N GLU A 622 9.99 -23.75 -7.59
CA GLU A 622 10.78 -24.53 -6.65
C GLU A 622 10.46 -24.22 -5.18
N VAL A 623 10.19 -22.95 -4.83
CA VAL A 623 9.81 -22.59 -3.45
C VAL A 623 8.35 -22.93 -3.13
N ILE A 624 7.43 -22.75 -4.08
CA ILE A 624 6.01 -23.13 -3.89
C ILE A 624 5.89 -24.63 -3.63
N LEU A 625 6.60 -25.46 -4.40
CA LEU A 625 6.52 -26.92 -4.33
C LEU A 625 7.17 -27.53 -3.08
N GLN A 626 7.84 -26.73 -2.24
CA GLN A 626 8.28 -27.17 -0.91
C GLN A 626 7.13 -27.31 0.08
N ASP A 627 5.97 -26.73 -0.22
CA ASP A 627 4.77 -26.84 0.60
C ASP A 627 3.89 -28.01 0.10
N ASP A 628 3.89 -29.11 0.86
CA ASP A 628 3.16 -30.35 0.53
C ASP A 628 1.63 -30.18 0.49
N ARG A 629 1.11 -29.04 0.95
CA ARG A 629 -0.31 -28.69 0.87
C ARG A 629 -0.72 -28.27 -0.54
N VAL A 630 0.22 -27.82 -1.37
CA VAL A 630 -0.08 -27.26 -2.70
C VAL A 630 -0.60 -28.35 -3.63
N LYS A 631 -1.85 -28.19 -4.09
CA LYS A 631 -2.52 -29.11 -5.03
C LYS A 631 -2.64 -28.54 -6.44
N VAL A 632 -2.55 -27.22 -6.58
CA VAL A 632 -2.67 -26.47 -7.83
C VAL A 632 -1.83 -25.20 -7.71
N ILE A 633 -1.22 -24.75 -8.80
CA ILE A 633 -0.50 -23.46 -8.84
C ILE A 633 -1.25 -22.47 -9.71
N PHE A 634 -1.54 -21.30 -9.17
CA PHE A 634 -2.16 -20.17 -9.85
C PHE A 634 -1.09 -19.14 -10.21
N VAL A 635 -0.79 -19.05 -11.50
CA VAL A 635 0.14 -18.07 -12.08
C VAL A 635 -0.68 -16.89 -12.60
N ASN A 636 -0.54 -15.73 -11.97
CA ASN A 636 -1.18 -14.49 -12.44
C ASN A 636 -0.10 -13.46 -12.73
N ILE A 637 0.18 -13.21 -14.00
CA ILE A 637 1.25 -12.29 -14.40
C ILE A 637 0.69 -11.19 -15.29
N PHE A 638 0.98 -9.95 -14.91
CA PHE A 638 0.81 -8.80 -15.78
C PHE A 638 2.14 -8.46 -16.46
N GLY A 639 2.26 -8.89 -17.72
CA GLY A 639 3.33 -8.59 -18.66
C GLY A 639 3.32 -7.15 -19.19
N GLY A 640 3.48 -6.17 -18.29
CA GLY A 640 3.69 -4.78 -18.69
C GLY A 640 5.12 -4.56 -19.21
N LEU A 641 6.09 -4.63 -18.30
CA LEU A 641 7.51 -4.43 -18.59
C LEU A 641 8.16 -5.64 -19.27
N THR A 642 7.65 -6.84 -19.00
CA THR A 642 8.09 -8.10 -19.60
C THR A 642 7.01 -8.58 -20.54
N ARG A 643 7.36 -8.98 -21.76
CA ARG A 643 6.38 -9.42 -22.75
C ARG A 643 5.75 -10.76 -22.36
N GLY A 644 4.43 -10.89 -22.56
CA GLY A 644 3.64 -12.09 -22.26
C GLY A 644 4.18 -13.35 -22.94
N ASP A 645 4.65 -13.25 -24.18
CA ASP A 645 5.26 -14.36 -24.92
C ASP A 645 6.58 -14.86 -24.29
N MET A 646 7.37 -13.97 -23.68
CA MET A 646 8.58 -14.36 -22.95
C MET A 646 8.24 -15.04 -21.62
N ILE A 647 7.25 -14.51 -20.90
CA ILE A 647 6.76 -15.09 -19.65
C ILE A 647 6.23 -16.51 -19.90
N ALA A 648 5.39 -16.68 -20.92
CA ALA A 648 4.83 -17.98 -21.30
C ALA A 648 5.91 -19.03 -21.60
N ARG A 649 6.93 -18.68 -22.39
CA ARG A 649 8.07 -19.58 -22.65
C ARG A 649 8.82 -19.92 -21.37
N GLY A 650 9.01 -18.94 -20.48
CA GLY A 650 9.61 -19.16 -19.16
C GLY A 650 8.82 -20.14 -18.30
N ILE A 651 7.49 -20.02 -18.27
CA ILE A 651 6.60 -20.95 -17.56
C ILE A 651 6.70 -22.36 -18.13
N VAL A 652 6.59 -22.51 -19.45
CA VAL A 652 6.68 -23.82 -20.13
C VAL A 652 8.03 -24.50 -19.88
N LEU A 653 9.12 -23.73 -19.92
CA LEU A 653 10.46 -24.23 -19.64
C LEU A 653 10.59 -24.65 -18.16
N ALA A 654 10.18 -23.78 -17.24
CA ALA A 654 10.24 -24.05 -15.80
C ALA A 654 9.39 -25.27 -15.42
N TYR A 655 8.22 -25.44 -16.04
CA TYR A 655 7.36 -26.61 -15.81
C TYR A 655 8.09 -27.92 -16.11
N LYS A 656 8.82 -27.97 -17.23
CA LYS A 656 9.58 -29.16 -17.66
C LYS A 656 10.82 -29.40 -16.80
N GLU A 657 11.54 -28.33 -16.42
CA GLU A 657 12.79 -28.45 -15.65
C GLU A 657 12.58 -28.76 -14.17
N VAL A 658 11.51 -28.23 -13.56
CA VAL A 658 11.21 -28.42 -12.13
C VAL A 658 10.41 -29.71 -11.87
N ASP A 659 9.97 -30.39 -12.94
CA ASP A 659 9.16 -31.61 -12.89
C ASP A 659 7.85 -31.42 -12.08
N ILE A 660 7.11 -30.36 -12.40
CA ILE A 660 5.88 -29.98 -11.71
C ILE A 660 4.81 -31.06 -11.89
N LYS A 661 4.29 -31.63 -10.79
CA LYS A 661 3.28 -32.71 -10.81
C LYS A 661 1.84 -32.23 -10.60
N VAL A 662 1.66 -31.00 -10.14
CA VAL A 662 0.35 -30.39 -9.91
C VAL A 662 -0.10 -29.61 -11.14
N PRO A 663 -1.42 -29.49 -11.38
CA PRO A 663 -1.94 -28.62 -12.44
C PRO A 663 -1.56 -27.16 -12.21
N VAL A 664 -1.38 -26.42 -13.30
CA VAL A 664 -1.06 -24.98 -13.25
C VAL A 664 -2.10 -24.20 -14.05
N VAL A 665 -2.77 -23.26 -13.39
CA VAL A 665 -3.66 -22.29 -14.02
C VAL A 665 -2.86 -21.02 -14.29
N VAL A 666 -2.90 -20.54 -15.52
CA VAL A 666 -2.06 -19.46 -16.02
C VAL A 666 -2.94 -18.34 -16.58
N ARG A 667 -2.79 -17.15 -16.00
CA ARG A 667 -3.31 -15.90 -16.53
C ARG A 667 -2.16 -14.98 -16.86
N ILE A 668 -2.05 -14.61 -18.14
CA ILE A 668 -1.06 -13.65 -18.63
C ILE A 668 -1.81 -12.49 -19.26
N ARG A 669 -1.59 -11.27 -18.76
CA ARG A 669 -2.14 -10.03 -19.35
C ARG A 669 -1.03 -9.04 -19.70
N GLY A 670 -1.30 -8.06 -20.54
CA GLY A 670 -0.39 -6.98 -20.91
C GLY A 670 0.18 -7.08 -22.33
N THR A 671 1.44 -6.70 -22.51
CA THR A 671 2.10 -6.63 -23.82
C THR A 671 2.30 -8.04 -24.39
N ASN A 672 1.82 -8.27 -25.62
CA ASN A 672 1.84 -9.59 -26.28
C ASN A 672 1.15 -10.70 -25.48
N GLU A 673 0.04 -10.39 -24.79
CA GLU A 673 -0.74 -11.38 -24.05
C GLU A 673 -1.26 -12.52 -24.94
N GLU A 674 -1.81 -12.21 -26.12
CA GLU A 674 -2.37 -13.21 -27.05
C GLU A 674 -1.35 -14.29 -27.46
N GLU A 675 -0.12 -13.88 -27.80
CA GLU A 675 0.94 -14.81 -28.18
C GLU A 675 1.43 -15.62 -26.97
N GLY A 676 1.51 -15.00 -25.79
CA GLY A 676 1.82 -15.72 -24.56
C GLY A 676 0.80 -16.82 -24.26
N GLN A 677 -0.48 -16.53 -24.44
CA GLN A 677 -1.55 -17.50 -24.23
C GLN A 677 -1.49 -18.66 -25.23
N ARG A 678 -1.24 -18.36 -26.52
CA ARG A 678 -1.04 -19.39 -27.55
C ARG A 678 0.08 -20.35 -27.17
N ILE A 679 1.23 -19.83 -26.72
CA ILE A 679 2.39 -20.63 -26.29
C ILE A 679 2.02 -21.57 -25.13
N VAL A 680 1.21 -21.11 -24.17
CA VAL A 680 0.77 -21.95 -23.05
C VAL A 680 -0.19 -23.04 -23.53
N ALA A 681 -1.19 -22.68 -24.34
CA ALA A 681 -2.21 -23.61 -24.84
C ALA A 681 -1.63 -24.69 -25.76
N GLU A 682 -0.67 -24.35 -26.62
CA GLU A 682 -0.04 -25.28 -27.57
C GLU A 682 1.10 -26.11 -26.95
N SER A 683 1.42 -25.92 -25.66
CA SER A 683 2.55 -26.58 -25.01
C SER A 683 2.40 -28.09 -24.83
N GLY A 684 1.16 -28.61 -24.87
CA GLY A 684 0.83 -30.01 -24.59
C GLY A 684 1.02 -30.42 -23.12
N LEU A 685 1.26 -29.46 -22.23
CA LEU A 685 1.42 -29.64 -20.78
C LEU A 685 0.07 -29.39 -20.08
N PRO A 686 -0.14 -29.85 -18.83
CA PRO A 686 -1.35 -29.55 -18.06
C PRO A 686 -1.32 -28.11 -17.50
N LEU A 687 -1.22 -27.15 -18.42
CA LEU A 687 -1.30 -25.72 -18.20
C LEU A 687 -2.66 -25.22 -18.72
N TYR A 688 -3.44 -24.56 -17.88
CA TYR A 688 -4.75 -24.03 -18.24
C TYR A 688 -4.65 -22.52 -18.42
N ALA A 689 -4.75 -22.01 -19.65
CA ALA A 689 -4.64 -20.58 -19.96
C ALA A 689 -6.00 -19.87 -19.92
N PHE A 690 -6.05 -18.68 -19.33
CA PHE A 690 -7.26 -17.85 -19.23
C PHE A 690 -6.98 -16.36 -19.45
N ASP A 691 -8.00 -15.66 -19.97
CA ASP A 691 -7.99 -14.20 -20.16
C ASP A 691 -8.59 -13.48 -18.96
N ASP A 692 -9.74 -14.00 -18.53
CA ASP A 692 -10.50 -13.47 -17.42
C ASP A 692 -9.98 -14.01 -16.09
N PHE A 693 -9.97 -13.14 -15.08
CA PHE A 693 -9.48 -13.52 -13.77
C PHE A 693 -10.46 -14.44 -13.04
N ASP A 694 -11.77 -14.16 -13.13
CA ASP A 694 -12.79 -14.89 -12.39
C ASP A 694 -12.91 -16.33 -12.93
N GLU A 695 -12.82 -16.53 -14.25
CA GLU A 695 -12.73 -17.86 -14.86
C GLU A 695 -11.49 -18.64 -14.41
N ALA A 696 -10.32 -17.99 -14.43
CA ALA A 696 -9.08 -18.60 -13.98
C ALA A 696 -9.16 -19.00 -12.50
N ALA A 697 -9.67 -18.10 -11.65
CA ALA A 697 -9.82 -18.33 -10.22
C ALA A 697 -10.77 -19.49 -9.93
N LYS A 698 -11.95 -19.52 -10.57
CA LYS A 698 -12.91 -20.64 -10.46
C LYS A 698 -12.25 -21.96 -10.85
N LYS A 699 -11.47 -21.99 -11.93
CA LYS A 699 -10.74 -23.20 -12.34
C LYS A 699 -9.70 -23.65 -11.31
N ALA A 700 -8.97 -22.70 -10.73
CA ALA A 700 -7.99 -23.01 -9.69
C ALA A 700 -8.66 -23.61 -8.44
N VAL A 701 -9.80 -23.06 -8.02
CA VAL A 701 -10.58 -23.56 -6.87
C VAL A 701 -11.10 -24.97 -7.11
N GLU A 702 -11.67 -25.22 -8.30
CA GLU A 702 -12.13 -26.54 -8.73
C GLU A 702 -10.99 -27.57 -8.65
N LEU A 703 -9.82 -27.25 -9.22
CA LEU A 703 -8.65 -28.13 -9.22
C LEU A 703 -8.05 -28.37 -7.82
N ALA A 704 -8.22 -27.43 -6.89
CA ALA A 704 -7.79 -27.59 -5.50
C ALA A 704 -8.71 -28.53 -4.68
N GLY A 705 -9.84 -28.94 -5.26
CA GLY A 705 -10.87 -29.74 -4.59
C GLY A 705 -11.78 -28.91 -3.67
N GLY A 706 -11.89 -27.60 -3.92
CA GLY A 706 -12.92 -26.75 -3.34
C GLY A 706 -14.19 -26.76 -4.20
N GLU A 707 -15.36 -26.58 -3.58
CA GLU A 707 -16.55 -26.19 -4.34
C GLU A 707 -16.37 -24.74 -4.80
N PRO A 708 -16.55 -24.41 -6.08
CA PRO A 708 -16.57 -23.02 -6.53
C PRO A 708 -17.59 -22.25 -5.69
N GLY A 709 -17.20 -21.11 -5.14
CA GLY A 709 -18.17 -20.24 -4.47
C GLY A 709 -19.34 -19.98 -5.42
N VAL A 710 -20.56 -20.32 -4.98
CA VAL A 710 -21.77 -19.88 -5.67
C VAL A 710 -21.76 -18.36 -5.61
N ASP A 711 -22.03 -17.70 -6.73
CA ASP A 711 -22.27 -16.26 -6.74
C ASP A 711 -23.42 -16.00 -5.75
N GLU A 712 -23.10 -15.48 -4.55
CA GLU A 712 -24.09 -15.15 -3.52
C GLU A 712 -24.87 -13.86 -3.89
N SER A 713 -25.12 -13.65 -5.17
CA SER A 713 -26.13 -12.73 -5.68
C SER A 713 -27.52 -13.39 -5.71
N GLU A 714 -27.65 -14.73 -5.82
CA GLU A 714 -28.98 -15.32 -6.08
C GLU A 714 -29.65 -16.16 -4.98
N THR A 715 -29.01 -16.60 -3.89
CA THR A 715 -29.75 -17.29 -2.81
C THR A 715 -29.13 -17.08 -1.42
N GLY A 716 -29.62 -16.08 -0.69
CA GLY A 716 -29.24 -15.85 0.70
C GLY A 716 -29.86 -16.87 1.66
N ASN A 717 -29.04 -17.39 2.59
CA ASN A 717 -29.53 -17.84 3.89
C ASN A 717 -29.23 -16.74 4.92
N ALA A 718 -30.25 -15.91 5.11
CA ALA A 718 -30.30 -14.85 6.09
C ALA A 718 -30.58 -15.42 7.49
N GLU A 719 -29.53 -15.66 8.29
CA GLU A 719 -29.69 -15.85 9.74
C GLU A 719 -28.37 -15.57 10.49
N GLU A 720 -27.80 -14.37 10.33
CA GLU A 720 -26.92 -13.74 11.36
C GLU A 720 -26.55 -12.27 11.08
N ALA A 721 -27.13 -11.61 10.07
CA ALA A 721 -26.83 -10.23 9.69
C ALA A 721 -28.04 -9.27 9.69
N SER A 722 -29.02 -9.45 10.59
CA SER A 722 -30.23 -8.60 10.61
C SER A 722 -30.25 -7.48 11.66
N GLU A 723 -29.09 -7.02 12.15
CA GLU A 723 -29.01 -5.77 12.93
C GLU A 723 -27.81 -4.94 12.50
N ALA A 724 -27.91 -4.29 11.34
CA ALA A 724 -27.49 -2.89 11.11
C ALA A 724 -27.41 -2.56 9.60
N VAL A 725 -28.25 -1.61 9.20
CA VAL A 725 -28.15 -0.74 8.02
C VAL A 725 -28.41 -1.40 6.65
N GLY A 726 -29.61 -1.12 6.13
CA GLY A 726 -29.99 -1.41 4.75
C GLY A 726 -29.30 -0.46 3.76
N GLY A 727 -28.64 -1.05 2.78
CA GLY A 727 -28.20 -0.42 1.53
C GLY A 727 -28.28 -1.48 0.43
N LYS A 728 -29.07 -1.22 -0.62
CA LYS A 728 -29.32 -2.17 -1.72
C LYS A 728 -28.11 -2.26 -2.65
N ILE A 729 -27.69 -3.48 -2.93
CA ILE A 729 -26.89 -3.87 -4.10
C ILE A 729 -27.85 -3.90 -5.29
N ILE A 730 -27.46 -3.32 -6.43
CA ILE A 730 -28.26 -3.32 -7.67
C ILE A 730 -27.69 -4.43 -8.56
N GLU A 731 -28.53 -5.41 -8.90
CA GLU A 731 -28.29 -6.39 -9.96
C GLU A 731 -28.96 -5.92 -11.27
N PRO A 732 -28.44 -6.32 -12.44
CA PRO A 732 -29.03 -5.98 -13.74
C PRO A 732 -30.19 -6.93 -14.07
N GLU A 733 -31.37 -6.39 -14.39
CA GLU A 733 -32.45 -7.19 -14.99
C GLU A 733 -32.18 -7.43 -16.48
N THR A 734 -32.45 -8.69 -16.88
CA THR A 734 -32.48 -9.25 -18.24
C THR A 734 -33.46 -8.57 -19.18
#